data_AF-A0A1Q7E612-F1
#
_entry.id   AF-A0A1Q7E612-F1
#
_cell.length_a   1.000
_cell.length_b   1.000
_cell.length_c   1.000
_cell.angle_alpha   90.00
_cell.angle_beta   90.00
_cell.angle_gamma   90.00
#
_symmetry.space_group_name_H-M   'P 1'
#
loop_
_entity.id
_entity.type
_entity.pdbx_description
1 polymer ?
#
loop_
_entity_poly.entity_id
_entity_poly.type
_entity_poly.pdbx_seq_one_letter_code
_entity_poly.pdbx_strand_id
1 'polypeptide(L)'
;MTRQWDVPDAAALGQLIDHPPAAGFRVSAVQTTYFRDVYYDTPDGELRQRGGRYRMRFTADGKQQLTVWFPDGTRLETPGTDAEVIGARLRALVDPATVAPWIERDVARRWRTIGVPLVRLPLCTFVGDTITVRRGELRTAVHELSIRPRPWGAAVARTMARRCEAAPLQLHAVGEEPLQRAQAALSAAEAQILARELRGERELALIAVEHGRLGLCRLGAELRVPVDHGSGEADCRAALRRIVGSGEGSLRLLGVVPPAGDRAALEVWTARRVRGNSPLQWFAPTELLERVGSPVLRDPATLAALTIAARSPLIPEWSGAAFGAQADDAAPEDIARASRVTLSEMRVPVLKADLLDPARAAPEQFLNPELSWIEFNARVLALAEDPRLPPAARIRFLGIFSTNLDDFVATKIGALKQLAALKRAGPSADQLRPQETLDAIGIRLRPLIARQYRLFDALLRTRGDAGAVTVVHWSELTQEEQAEQRAQFTDRVLPFLSPKALTRAPGHPFPVVTDRRVALLAVLRDQAGAPPHYALVEIPETLAPFISLADSRLLPIEDAVRANLDLLYPGRIVVGAHAFRVTRSGDLQLDETSAGNFLQAIEEELARRTLQPVIRLEIEPGTPAPLQDLLQRELHFEESEREGAIGAADVYVAGGPVHLGALRDVAMSLPDYPPHDAREPFVPGRSVADQLDEQDVLVHHPYDSFIASFERFIVEAADDPEVQAIKLTLYRPGGRSAIGDALSRAAAAGKDVSVMVELKARFDEARNIAWARNLERDGIHVVTGLVSLKTHAKLALVVRRDTGGSARRHAHIGSGNYNPDTSLIYADVGLFTADQRITADVHALFNELTGSSRPPRGGLRHLLVAPADLLDRLLAKIERETAHARAGRPARIRAKLNGLADSTVAQALYKASQAGVDVDLVVRGICTLRPGVPGLSERIRVVSILGRFLEHARIYHFANGGGDAEEYYIGSADWRPRNLRRRVEVVAPVFDPAARRTLDKILTGELTAPTAWLLSPDGGYDRPES
;
A
#
# COMPACT_ATOMS: atom_id res chain seq x y z
N MET A 1 42.13 -26.18 17.00
CA MET A 1 41.58 -24.94 17.58
C MET A 1 40.99 -24.09 16.46
N THR A 2 39.71 -23.74 16.58
CA THR A 2 39.05 -22.74 15.70
C THR A 2 39.67 -21.38 16.00
N ARG A 3 39.93 -20.58 14.95
CA ARG A 3 40.30 -19.16 15.12
C ARG A 3 39.14 -18.27 14.69
N GLN A 4 38.93 -17.16 15.40
CA GLN A 4 37.82 -16.25 15.21
C GLN A 4 38.28 -14.80 15.37
N TRP A 5 37.76 -13.91 14.52
CA TRP A 5 38.07 -12.49 14.50
C TRP A 5 36.79 -11.67 14.33
N ASP A 6 36.78 -10.48 14.92
CA ASP A 6 35.85 -9.40 14.56
C ASP A 6 36.41 -8.67 13.33
N VAL A 7 35.50 -8.39 12.40
CA VAL A 7 35.77 -7.75 11.12
C VAL A 7 35.10 -6.37 11.14
N PRO A 8 35.76 -5.31 10.65
CA PRO A 8 35.27 -3.94 10.79
C PRO A 8 33.93 -3.69 10.11
N ASP A 9 33.68 -4.30 8.95
CA ASP A 9 32.45 -4.11 8.18
C ASP A 9 32.09 -5.32 7.31
N ALA A 10 30.87 -5.28 6.75
CA ALA A 10 30.34 -6.33 5.90
C ALA A 10 31.13 -6.50 4.58
N ALA A 11 31.74 -5.44 4.06
CA ALA A 11 32.47 -5.47 2.79
C ALA A 11 33.80 -6.22 2.95
N ALA A 12 34.54 -5.94 4.01
CA ALA A 12 35.74 -6.67 4.41
C ALA A 12 35.44 -8.15 4.69
N LEU A 13 34.33 -8.45 5.38
CA LEU A 13 33.89 -9.83 5.61
C LEU A 13 33.53 -10.54 4.30
N GLY A 14 32.83 -9.85 3.40
CA GLY A 14 32.51 -10.33 2.06
C GLY A 14 33.77 -10.68 1.26
N GLN A 15 34.75 -9.78 1.23
CA GLN A 15 36.03 -9.99 0.54
C GLN A 15 36.76 -11.25 1.04
N LEU A 16 36.82 -11.45 2.36
CA LEU A 16 37.50 -12.60 2.98
C LEU A 16 36.79 -13.93 2.71
N ILE A 17 35.46 -13.92 2.55
CA ILE A 17 34.68 -15.12 2.23
C ILE A 17 34.66 -15.42 0.73
N ASP A 18 34.53 -14.39 -0.11
CA ASP A 18 34.44 -14.54 -1.56
C ASP A 18 35.80 -14.85 -2.18
N HIS A 19 36.87 -14.31 -1.60
CA HIS A 19 38.25 -14.52 -2.03
C HIS A 19 39.16 -14.90 -0.84
N PRO A 20 38.99 -16.11 -0.25
CA PRO A 20 39.85 -16.53 0.84
C PRO A 20 41.29 -16.70 0.34
N PRO A 21 42.32 -16.46 1.18
CA PRO A 21 43.73 -16.53 0.81
C PRO A 21 44.25 -17.99 0.63
N ALA A 22 43.54 -18.76 -0.19
CA ALA A 22 43.61 -20.20 -0.36
C ALA A 22 44.45 -20.65 -1.57
N ALA A 23 45.45 -19.86 -1.97
CA ALA A 23 46.31 -20.17 -3.11
C ALA A 23 46.87 -21.61 -3.04
N GLY A 24 46.63 -22.40 -4.10
CA GLY A 24 47.01 -23.81 -4.20
C GLY A 24 45.97 -24.81 -3.65
N PHE A 25 44.81 -24.36 -3.17
CA PHE A 25 43.75 -25.21 -2.63
C PHE A 25 42.43 -25.03 -3.41
N ARG A 26 41.58 -26.05 -3.36
CA ARG A 26 40.24 -26.00 -3.94
C ARG A 26 39.29 -25.30 -2.98
N VAL A 27 38.53 -24.33 -3.48
CA VAL A 27 37.54 -23.57 -2.71
C VAL A 27 36.14 -23.92 -3.22
N SER A 28 35.22 -24.32 -2.32
CA SER A 28 33.84 -24.61 -2.71
C SER A 28 33.04 -23.34 -3.00
N ALA A 29 31.87 -23.47 -3.65
CA ALA A 29 30.89 -22.38 -3.69
C ALA A 29 30.54 -21.89 -2.28
N VAL A 30 30.19 -20.61 -2.17
CA VAL A 30 29.69 -20.02 -0.92
C VAL A 30 28.29 -20.56 -0.67
N GLN A 31 28.05 -21.02 0.55
CA GLN A 31 26.73 -21.40 1.04
C GLN A 31 26.28 -20.38 2.07
N THR A 32 24.99 -20.09 2.10
CA THR A 32 24.40 -19.12 3.01
C THR A 32 23.34 -19.79 3.86
N THR A 33 23.34 -19.50 5.15
CA THR A 33 22.37 -19.99 6.11
C THR A 33 21.96 -18.84 7.02
N TYR A 34 20.67 -18.75 7.31
CA TYR A 34 20.12 -17.74 8.21
C TYR A 34 19.54 -18.41 9.44
N PHE A 35 19.85 -17.87 10.61
CA PHE A 35 19.24 -18.30 11.87
C PHE A 35 19.17 -17.14 12.86
N ARG A 36 18.20 -17.19 13.77
CA ARG A 36 18.02 -16.23 14.86
C ARG A 36 18.28 -16.93 16.18
N ASP A 37 19.16 -16.40 17.00
CA ASP A 37 19.31 -16.80 18.40
C ASP A 37 18.60 -15.77 19.29
N VAL A 38 17.64 -16.19 20.10
CA VAL A 38 17.00 -15.39 21.13
C VAL A 38 17.48 -15.87 22.49
N TYR A 39 18.14 -15.00 23.24
CA TYR A 39 18.53 -15.23 24.62
C TYR A 39 17.48 -14.63 25.52
N TYR A 40 17.09 -15.39 26.53
CA TYR A 40 16.02 -15.05 27.44
C TYR A 40 16.58 -14.89 28.85
N ASP A 41 15.96 -13.99 29.61
CA ASP A 41 16.27 -13.70 31.00
C ASP A 41 15.01 -13.13 31.68
N THR A 42 15.00 -12.99 33.00
CA THR A 42 13.97 -12.19 33.67
C THR A 42 14.30 -10.69 33.53
N PRO A 43 13.32 -9.77 33.65
CA PRO A 43 13.58 -8.33 33.58
C PRO A 43 14.71 -7.86 34.51
N ASP A 44 14.76 -8.42 35.72
CA ASP A 44 15.79 -8.12 36.72
C ASP A 44 17.12 -8.87 36.49
N GLY A 45 17.14 -9.84 35.58
CA GLY A 45 18.33 -10.60 35.24
C GLY A 45 18.68 -11.71 36.20
N GLU A 46 17.69 -12.33 36.83
CA GLU A 46 17.93 -13.37 37.84
C GLU A 46 18.62 -14.59 37.23
N LEU A 47 18.31 -14.95 35.98
CA LEU A 47 18.88 -16.14 35.35
C LEU A 47 20.39 -15.98 35.15
N ARG A 48 20.82 -14.81 34.65
CA ARG A 48 22.25 -14.52 34.48
C ARG A 48 22.98 -14.38 35.82
N GLN A 49 22.34 -13.78 36.84
CA GLN A 49 22.93 -13.60 38.17
C GLN A 49 23.20 -14.96 38.84
N ARG A 50 22.34 -15.95 38.60
CA ARG A 50 22.51 -17.32 39.09
C ARG A 50 23.48 -18.15 38.25
N GLY A 51 24.05 -17.61 37.17
CA GLY A 51 24.97 -18.32 36.27
C GLY A 51 24.29 -19.22 35.23
N GLY A 52 22.97 -19.10 35.07
CA GLY A 52 22.20 -19.81 34.05
C GLY A 52 22.12 -19.05 32.72
N ARG A 53 21.89 -19.76 31.61
CA ARG A 53 21.62 -19.14 30.30
C ARG A 53 20.55 -19.90 29.56
N TYR A 54 19.66 -19.17 28.90
CA TYR A 54 18.54 -19.73 28.15
C TYR A 54 18.50 -19.16 26.74
N ARG A 55 18.57 -20.03 25.72
CA ARG A 55 18.58 -19.64 24.31
C ARG A 55 17.62 -20.48 23.48
N MET A 56 16.81 -19.83 22.64
CA MET A 56 16.09 -20.45 21.54
C MET A 56 16.72 -20.08 20.21
N ARG A 57 16.99 -21.05 19.34
CA ARG A 57 17.45 -20.83 17.96
C ARG A 57 16.33 -21.14 16.97
N PHE A 58 16.07 -20.22 16.06
CA PHE A 58 15.17 -20.37 14.92
C PHE A 58 15.98 -20.44 13.64
N THR A 59 15.68 -21.39 12.77
CA THR A 59 16.37 -21.59 11.49
C THR A 59 15.44 -21.28 10.32
N ALA A 60 16.00 -20.94 9.15
CA ALA A 60 15.21 -20.56 7.97
C ALA A 60 14.26 -21.66 7.46
N ASP A 61 14.50 -22.92 7.81
CA ASP A 61 13.64 -24.08 7.52
C ASP A 61 12.59 -24.33 8.61
N GLY A 62 12.40 -23.38 9.54
CA GLY A 62 11.35 -23.41 10.56
C GLY A 62 11.69 -24.26 11.79
N LYS A 63 12.87 -24.87 11.87
CA LYS A 63 13.25 -25.66 13.05
C LYS A 63 13.63 -24.76 14.22
N GLN A 64 13.18 -25.18 15.39
CA GLN A 64 13.46 -24.53 16.67
C GLN A 64 14.37 -25.43 17.51
N GLN A 65 15.43 -24.85 18.07
CA GLN A 65 16.36 -25.56 18.94
C GLN A 65 16.52 -24.82 20.26
N LEU A 66 16.18 -25.49 21.35
CA LEU A 66 16.33 -24.97 22.70
C LEU A 66 17.68 -25.35 23.28
N THR A 67 18.32 -24.43 24.00
CA THR A 67 19.54 -24.73 24.76
C THR A 67 19.51 -23.99 26.09
N VAL A 68 19.70 -24.73 27.18
CA VAL A 68 19.83 -24.19 28.53
C VAL A 68 21.18 -24.61 29.10
N TRP A 69 21.93 -23.63 29.63
CA TRP A 69 23.14 -23.86 30.40
C TRP A 69 22.85 -23.58 31.87
N PHE A 70 23.27 -24.51 32.73
CA PHE A 70 23.09 -24.44 34.16
C PHE A 70 24.41 -24.05 34.86
N PRO A 71 24.34 -23.52 36.10
CA PRO A 71 25.51 -23.04 36.83
C PRO A 71 26.52 -24.16 37.18
N ASP A 72 26.03 -25.40 37.27
CA ASP A 72 26.83 -26.61 37.49
C ASP A 72 27.62 -27.06 36.24
N GLY A 73 27.54 -26.29 35.14
CA GLY A 73 28.17 -26.60 33.87
C GLY A 73 27.36 -27.52 32.96
N THR A 74 26.18 -28.00 33.41
CA THR A 74 25.32 -28.85 32.59
C THR A 74 24.72 -28.06 31.43
N ARG A 75 24.71 -28.66 30.24
CA ARG A 75 24.05 -28.12 29.05
C ARG A 75 22.99 -29.11 28.56
N LEU A 76 21.73 -28.67 28.51
CA LEU A 76 20.61 -29.45 27.95
C LEU A 76 20.12 -28.80 26.66
N GLU A 77 19.78 -29.60 25.65
CA GLU A 77 19.32 -29.10 24.35
C GLU A 77 18.29 -30.02 23.67
N THR A 78 17.29 -29.44 23.00
CA THR A 78 16.35 -30.20 22.17
C THR A 78 16.94 -30.42 20.75
N PRO A 79 16.57 -31.50 20.04
CA PRO A 79 15.70 -32.60 20.44
C PRO A 79 16.38 -33.67 21.33
N GLY A 80 17.63 -33.45 21.77
CA GLY A 80 18.41 -34.44 22.53
C GLY A 80 18.00 -34.65 24.00
N THR A 81 17.11 -33.83 24.54
CA THR A 81 16.57 -33.93 25.91
C THR A 81 15.11 -33.52 25.90
N ASP A 82 14.28 -34.23 26.67
CA ASP A 82 12.85 -33.92 26.81
C ASP A 82 12.63 -32.48 27.32
N ALA A 83 11.71 -31.77 26.66
CA ALA A 83 11.38 -30.38 27.00
C ALA A 83 10.81 -30.25 28.42
N GLU A 84 10.12 -31.27 28.94
CA GLU A 84 9.61 -31.27 30.32
C GLU A 84 10.75 -31.29 31.35
N VAL A 85 11.82 -32.05 31.07
CA VAL A 85 13.01 -32.13 31.93
C VAL A 85 13.76 -30.81 31.94
N ILE A 86 13.88 -30.17 30.78
CA ILE A 86 14.48 -28.83 30.65
C ILE A 86 13.64 -27.82 31.44
N GLY A 87 12.31 -27.84 31.28
CA GLY A 87 11.38 -26.95 31.98
C GLY A 87 11.40 -27.15 33.50
N ALA A 88 11.48 -28.39 33.99
CA ALA A 88 11.58 -28.70 35.41
C ALA A 88 12.87 -28.13 36.05
N ARG A 89 14.03 -28.28 35.40
CA ARG A 89 15.28 -27.69 35.91
C ARG A 89 15.32 -26.17 35.77
N LEU A 90 14.72 -25.60 34.71
CA LEU A 90 14.65 -24.14 34.54
C LEU A 90 13.80 -23.48 35.65
N ARG A 91 12.68 -24.11 36.05
CA ARG A 91 11.85 -23.68 37.20
C ARG A 91 12.61 -23.59 38.52
N ALA A 92 13.70 -24.35 38.68
CA ALA A 92 14.54 -24.27 39.87
C ALA A 92 15.46 -23.03 39.87
N LEU A 93 15.71 -22.42 38.71
CA LEU A 93 16.54 -21.22 38.58
C LEU A 93 15.72 -19.94 38.61
N VAL A 94 14.63 -19.87 37.85
CA VAL A 94 13.77 -18.70 37.69
C VAL A 94 12.32 -19.14 37.43
N ASP A 95 11.35 -18.26 37.72
CA ASP A 95 9.97 -18.48 37.29
C ASP A 95 9.87 -18.37 35.75
N PRO A 96 9.54 -19.46 35.02
CA PRO A 96 9.45 -19.39 33.56
C PRO A 96 8.39 -18.40 33.06
N ALA A 97 7.39 -18.05 33.88
CA ALA A 97 6.37 -17.07 33.51
C ALA A 97 6.91 -15.63 33.43
N THR A 98 8.02 -15.34 34.10
CA THR A 98 8.64 -14.01 34.13
C THR A 98 9.79 -13.87 33.14
N VAL A 99 10.13 -14.93 32.41
CA VAL A 99 11.22 -14.95 31.44
C VAL A 99 10.80 -14.29 30.13
N ALA A 100 11.53 -13.27 29.72
CA ALA A 100 11.28 -12.52 28.50
C ALA A 100 12.50 -12.54 27.55
N PRO A 101 12.32 -12.28 26.24
CA PRO A 101 13.44 -12.06 25.33
C PRO A 101 14.33 -10.93 25.82
N TRP A 102 15.62 -11.22 26.00
CA TRP A 102 16.60 -10.25 26.46
C TRP A 102 17.49 -9.76 25.33
N ILE A 103 18.12 -10.67 24.59
CA ILE A 103 19.01 -10.33 23.46
C ILE A 103 18.67 -11.20 22.27
N GLU A 104 18.39 -10.58 21.13
CA GLU A 104 18.22 -11.27 19.85
C GLU A 104 19.47 -11.13 18.99
N ARG A 105 19.82 -12.18 18.26
CA ARG A 105 20.92 -12.20 17.28
C ARG A 105 20.43 -12.83 15.98
N ASP A 106 20.16 -12.00 14.98
CA ASP A 106 19.89 -12.45 13.62
C ASP A 106 21.23 -12.67 12.89
N VAL A 107 21.54 -13.91 12.55
CA VAL A 107 22.82 -14.30 11.95
C VAL A 107 22.62 -14.70 10.49
N ALA A 108 23.18 -13.89 9.59
CA ALA A 108 23.39 -14.25 8.20
C ALA A 108 24.79 -14.87 8.05
N ARG A 109 24.85 -16.20 8.04
CA ARG A 109 26.10 -16.95 7.95
C ARG A 109 26.40 -17.31 6.51
N ARG A 110 27.54 -16.86 5.99
CA ARG A 110 28.12 -17.29 4.72
C ARG A 110 29.30 -18.20 5.01
N TRP A 111 29.37 -19.37 4.39
CA TRP A 111 30.48 -20.30 4.64
C TRP A 111 30.87 -21.07 3.39
N ARG A 112 32.12 -21.55 3.37
CA ARG A 112 32.64 -22.41 2.31
C ARG A 112 33.77 -23.28 2.82
N THR A 113 34.04 -24.37 2.11
CA THR A 113 35.10 -25.32 2.47
C THR A 113 36.32 -25.15 1.59
N ILE A 114 37.49 -25.33 2.20
CA ILE A 114 38.77 -25.40 1.51
C ILE A 114 39.23 -26.86 1.56
N GLY A 115 39.59 -27.42 0.41
CA GLY A 115 39.99 -28.82 0.28
C GLY A 115 41.20 -29.02 -0.63
N VAL A 116 41.63 -30.27 -0.76
CA VAL A 116 42.71 -30.66 -1.67
C VAL A 116 42.21 -30.56 -3.12
N PRO A 117 43.03 -30.09 -4.09
CA PRO A 117 42.63 -30.00 -5.49
C PRO A 117 42.18 -31.33 -6.13
N LEU A 118 42.87 -32.43 -5.82
CA LEU A 118 42.66 -33.75 -6.44
C LEU A 118 41.61 -34.63 -5.75
N VAL A 119 41.16 -34.29 -4.53
CA VAL A 119 40.25 -35.15 -3.74
C VAL A 119 39.12 -34.32 -3.14
N ARG A 120 37.89 -34.87 -3.10
CA ARG A 120 36.71 -34.16 -2.55
C ARG A 120 36.69 -34.02 -1.02
N LEU A 121 37.83 -34.14 -0.34
CA LEU A 121 37.93 -34.06 1.12
C LEU A 121 38.15 -32.59 1.58
N PRO A 122 37.28 -32.03 2.44
CA PRO A 122 37.48 -30.70 3.02
C PRO A 122 38.54 -30.75 4.13
N LEU A 123 39.40 -29.74 4.19
CA LEU A 123 40.45 -29.55 5.19
C LEU A 123 40.02 -28.55 6.28
N CYS A 124 39.38 -27.45 5.89
CA CYS A 124 38.80 -26.49 6.82
C CYS A 124 37.58 -25.78 6.22
N THR A 125 36.82 -25.11 7.08
CA THR A 125 35.66 -24.31 6.71
C THR A 125 35.88 -22.86 7.10
N PHE A 126 35.70 -21.95 6.15
CA PHE A 126 35.61 -20.51 6.39
C PHE A 126 34.15 -20.16 6.63
N VAL A 127 33.89 -19.43 7.71
CA VAL A 127 32.55 -19.05 8.14
C VAL A 127 32.56 -17.57 8.48
N GLY A 128 31.83 -16.78 7.71
CA GLY A 128 31.61 -15.36 7.93
C GLY A 128 30.18 -15.11 8.39
N ASP A 129 30.02 -14.52 9.56
CA ASP A 129 28.73 -14.22 10.15
C ASP A 129 28.50 -12.71 10.16
N THR A 130 27.45 -12.25 9.49
CA THR A 130 26.89 -10.91 9.71
C THR A 130 25.78 -11.03 10.74
N ILE A 131 25.98 -10.43 11.90
CA ILE A 131 25.16 -10.62 13.09
C ILE A 131 24.49 -9.30 13.44
N THR A 132 23.18 -9.23 13.28
CA THR A 132 22.41 -8.12 13.85
C THR A 132 22.02 -8.47 15.27
N VAL A 133 22.44 -7.65 16.24
CA VAL A 133 22.11 -7.81 17.66
C VAL A 133 21.02 -6.81 18.06
N ARG A 134 20.06 -7.23 18.91
CA ARG A 134 19.01 -6.36 19.46
C ARG A 134 18.81 -6.56 20.96
N ARG A 135 18.44 -5.49 21.68
CA ARG A 135 17.92 -5.49 23.07
C ARG A 135 16.92 -4.35 23.23
N GLY A 136 15.64 -4.65 23.37
CA GLY A 136 14.59 -3.63 23.30
C GLY A 136 14.64 -2.86 21.97
N GLU A 137 14.72 -1.52 22.03
CA GLU A 137 14.85 -0.65 20.85
C GLU A 137 16.28 -0.52 20.30
N LEU A 138 17.30 -0.93 21.05
CA LEU A 138 18.71 -0.83 20.64
C LEU A 138 19.05 -1.92 19.61
N ARG A 139 19.71 -1.51 18.51
CA ARG A 139 20.16 -2.40 17.44
C ARG A 139 21.57 -2.05 16.98
N THR A 140 22.40 -3.07 16.77
CA THR A 140 23.74 -2.92 16.19
C THR A 140 24.12 -4.13 15.33
N ALA A 141 25.13 -4.00 14.47
CA ALA A 141 25.63 -5.08 13.62
C ALA A 141 27.09 -5.41 14.00
N VAL A 142 27.41 -6.70 14.02
CA VAL A 142 28.74 -7.25 14.27
C VAL A 142 29.08 -8.20 13.13
N HIS A 143 30.32 -8.14 12.63
CA HIS A 143 30.80 -8.99 11.55
C HIS A 143 31.91 -9.89 12.08
N GLU A 144 31.77 -11.20 11.90
CA GLU A 144 32.70 -12.17 12.45
C GLU A 144 33.24 -13.10 11.37
N LEU A 145 34.54 -13.38 11.39
CA LEU A 145 35.16 -14.42 10.58
C LEU A 145 35.65 -15.55 11.49
N SER A 146 35.35 -16.80 11.14
CA SER A 146 35.93 -17.97 11.80
C SER A 146 36.44 -19.01 10.82
N ILE A 147 37.57 -19.63 11.16
CA ILE A 147 38.18 -20.73 10.41
C ILE A 147 38.12 -21.99 11.28
N ARG A 148 37.33 -22.97 10.84
CA ARG A 148 37.09 -24.23 11.56
C ARG A 148 37.87 -25.38 10.92
N PRO A 149 38.92 -25.94 11.57
CA PRO A 149 39.68 -27.06 11.01
C PRO A 149 38.89 -28.38 11.08
N ARG A 150 39.09 -29.26 10.09
CA ARG A 150 38.81 -30.70 10.25
C ARG A 150 39.95 -31.38 11.01
N PRO A 151 39.74 -32.56 11.63
CA PRO A 151 40.79 -33.23 12.40
C PRO A 151 42.12 -33.41 11.64
N TRP A 152 42.06 -33.74 10.36
CA TRP A 152 43.23 -33.90 9.47
C TRP A 152 43.68 -32.62 8.76
N GLY A 153 43.00 -31.48 8.96
CA GLY A 153 43.24 -30.21 8.25
C GLY A 153 43.83 -29.10 9.11
N ALA A 154 44.27 -29.40 10.33
CA ALA A 154 44.70 -28.40 11.31
C ALA A 154 45.92 -27.56 10.89
N ALA A 155 46.87 -28.15 10.13
CA ALA A 155 48.03 -27.41 9.62
C ALA A 155 47.60 -26.35 8.58
N VAL A 156 46.71 -26.72 7.65
CA VAL A 156 46.20 -25.82 6.61
C VAL A 156 45.38 -24.69 7.21
N ALA A 157 44.50 -24.98 8.18
CA ALA A 157 43.74 -23.95 8.87
C ALA A 157 44.65 -22.91 9.57
N ARG A 158 45.77 -23.33 10.16
CA ARG A 158 46.77 -22.43 10.77
C ARG A 158 47.46 -21.55 9.73
N THR A 159 47.84 -22.11 8.58
CA THR A 159 48.43 -21.33 7.48
C THR A 159 47.44 -20.29 6.94
N MET A 160 46.18 -20.67 6.78
CA MET A 160 45.13 -19.77 6.30
C MET A 160 44.84 -18.64 7.30
N ALA A 161 44.79 -18.95 8.60
CA ALA A 161 44.64 -17.95 9.67
C ALA A 161 45.74 -16.90 9.63
N ARG A 162 47.02 -17.31 9.50
CA ARG A 162 48.16 -16.37 9.41
C ARG A 162 48.06 -15.47 8.17
N ARG A 163 47.55 -15.98 7.05
CA ARG A 163 47.35 -15.18 5.83
C ARG A 163 46.22 -14.17 5.97
N CYS A 164 45.14 -14.51 6.68
CA CYS A 164 44.08 -13.55 7.00
C CYS A 164 44.59 -12.45 7.94
N GLU A 165 45.36 -12.81 8.97
CA GLU A 165 45.97 -11.85 9.90
C GLU A 165 46.97 -10.91 9.22
N ALA A 166 47.64 -11.35 8.15
CA ALA A 166 48.55 -10.53 7.35
C ALA A 166 47.85 -9.64 6.30
N ALA A 167 46.52 -9.77 6.11
CA ALA A 167 45.77 -8.93 5.18
C ALA A 167 45.51 -7.54 5.79
N PRO A 168 45.47 -6.45 4.98
CA PRO A 168 45.28 -5.09 5.46
C PRO A 168 43.82 -4.78 5.84
N LEU A 169 43.19 -5.63 6.66
CA LEU A 169 41.75 -5.61 6.97
C LEU A 169 41.42 -5.45 8.47
N GLN A 170 42.37 -4.97 9.29
CA GLN A 170 42.19 -4.67 10.74
C GLN A 170 41.38 -5.73 11.51
N LEU A 171 41.79 -7.00 11.41
CA LEU A 171 41.14 -8.10 12.11
C LEU A 171 41.51 -8.11 13.59
N HIS A 172 40.53 -8.12 14.47
CA HIS A 172 40.75 -8.19 15.92
C HIS A 172 40.46 -9.61 16.41
N ALA A 173 41.44 -10.26 17.04
CA ALA A 173 41.27 -11.61 17.56
C ALA A 173 40.28 -11.62 18.72
N VAL A 174 39.37 -12.60 18.71
CA VAL A 174 38.30 -12.68 19.72
C VAL A 174 38.41 -13.97 20.52
N GLY A 175 38.37 -13.84 21.85
CA GLY A 175 38.33 -14.97 22.79
C GLY A 175 36.99 -15.19 23.50
N GLU A 176 36.02 -14.29 23.34
CA GLU A 176 34.80 -14.25 24.16
C GLU A 176 33.58 -14.98 23.58
N GLU A 177 32.64 -15.30 24.47
CA GLU A 177 31.43 -16.05 24.16
C GLU A 177 30.44 -15.20 23.34
N PRO A 178 29.69 -15.77 22.37
CA PRO A 178 28.87 -14.99 21.43
C PRO A 178 27.81 -14.07 22.04
N LEU A 179 27.36 -14.34 23.28
CA LEU A 179 26.42 -13.51 24.02
C LEU A 179 27.09 -12.27 24.65
N GLN A 180 28.31 -12.42 25.18
CA GLN A 180 29.05 -11.31 25.80
C GLN A 180 29.40 -10.23 24.78
N ARG A 181 29.78 -10.64 23.56
CA ARG A 181 30.01 -9.69 22.47
C ARG A 181 28.75 -8.96 22.01
N ALA A 182 27.64 -9.69 21.94
CA ALA A 182 26.36 -9.07 21.65
C ALA A 182 26.02 -7.99 22.68
N GLN A 183 26.30 -8.24 23.97
CA GLN A 183 26.16 -7.23 25.03
C GLN A 183 27.11 -6.05 24.85
N ALA A 184 28.41 -6.30 24.64
CA ALA A 184 29.40 -5.24 24.47
C ALA A 184 29.08 -4.32 23.28
N ALA A 185 28.65 -4.89 22.15
CA ALA A 185 28.25 -4.12 20.98
C ALA A 185 27.00 -3.27 21.25
N LEU A 186 26.02 -3.82 21.97
CA LEU A 186 24.82 -3.06 22.37
C LEU A 186 25.16 -1.93 23.34
N SER A 187 26.01 -2.16 24.33
CA SER A 187 26.47 -1.14 25.28
C SER A 187 27.29 -0.04 24.59
N ALA A 188 28.10 -0.36 23.59
CA ALA A 188 28.81 0.64 22.80
C ALA A 188 27.85 1.50 21.94
N ALA A 189 26.82 0.89 21.35
CA ALA A 189 25.80 1.61 20.60
C ALA A 189 24.94 2.51 21.52
N GLU A 190 24.57 2.01 22.69
CA GLU A 190 23.87 2.75 23.74
C GLU A 190 24.71 3.95 24.22
N ALA A 191 26.00 3.75 24.48
CA ALA A 191 26.91 4.83 24.85
C ALA A 191 27.08 5.88 23.74
N GLN A 192 27.04 5.48 22.46
CA GLN A 192 27.06 6.42 21.33
C GLN A 192 25.77 7.24 21.22
N ILE A 193 24.61 6.61 21.43
CA ILE A 193 23.30 7.29 21.48
C ILE A 193 23.28 8.28 22.67
N LEU A 194 23.67 7.82 23.86
CA LEU A 194 23.74 8.66 25.05
C LEU A 194 24.73 9.82 24.86
N ALA A 195 25.89 9.56 24.22
CA ALA A 195 26.88 10.59 23.92
C ALA A 195 26.44 11.59 22.83
N ARG A 196 25.46 11.24 21.98
CA ARG A 196 24.81 12.15 21.03
C ARG A 196 23.71 12.95 21.72
N GLU A 197 22.91 12.32 22.59
CA GLU A 197 21.91 13.00 23.42
C GLU A 197 22.55 14.00 24.39
N LEU A 198 23.66 13.64 25.03
CA LEU A 198 24.45 14.52 25.90
C LEU A 198 25.13 15.68 25.16
N ARG A 199 25.31 15.58 23.83
CA ARG A 199 25.89 16.64 22.98
C ARG A 199 24.85 17.61 22.40
N GLY A 200 23.56 17.29 22.46
CA GLY A 200 22.49 18.18 22.01
C GLY A 200 22.56 18.57 20.53
N GLU A 201 23.11 17.71 19.65
CA GLU A 201 23.20 17.97 18.21
C GLU A 201 21.79 18.09 17.61
N ARG A 202 21.35 19.33 17.40
CA ARG A 202 20.15 19.69 16.62
C ARG A 202 20.57 20.10 15.22
N GLU A 203 19.68 19.87 14.27
CA GLU A 203 19.81 20.41 12.92
C GLU A 203 18.75 21.48 12.70
N LEU A 204 19.02 22.43 11.82
CA LEU A 204 18.06 23.42 11.36
C LEU A 204 17.90 23.33 9.84
N ALA A 205 16.67 23.42 9.36
CA ALA A 205 16.33 23.55 7.94
C ALA A 205 15.79 24.95 7.67
N LEU A 206 16.29 25.61 6.62
CA LEU A 206 15.92 26.99 6.30
C LEU A 206 15.15 27.09 4.98
N ILE A 207 13.86 27.38 5.07
CA ILE A 207 12.96 27.53 3.92
C ILE A 207 12.89 29.01 3.53
N ALA A 208 13.60 29.37 2.47
CA ALA A 208 13.53 30.71 1.89
C ALA A 208 12.22 30.90 1.12
N VAL A 209 11.50 32.00 1.36
CA VAL A 209 10.24 32.33 0.67
C VAL A 209 10.29 33.74 0.11
N GLU A 210 10.06 33.88 -1.19
CA GLU A 210 10.05 35.17 -1.89
C GLU A 210 9.03 35.17 -3.05
N HIS A 211 8.20 36.20 -3.15
CA HIS A 211 7.15 36.34 -4.18
C HIS A 211 6.29 35.07 -4.36
N GLY A 212 5.97 34.40 -3.24
CA GLY A 212 5.22 33.15 -3.20
C GLY A 212 5.92 31.93 -3.80
N ARG A 213 7.23 32.00 -4.01
CA ARG A 213 8.10 30.90 -4.42
C ARG A 213 9.00 30.46 -3.28
N LEU A 214 9.41 29.19 -3.31
CA LEU A 214 10.36 28.62 -2.37
C LEU A 214 11.76 28.50 -2.98
N GLY A 215 12.76 28.89 -2.22
CA GLY A 215 14.17 28.69 -2.57
C GLY A 215 14.67 27.31 -2.14
N LEU A 216 15.16 26.51 -3.09
CA LEU A 216 15.84 25.23 -2.84
C LEU A 216 17.23 25.23 -3.48
N CYS A 217 18.17 24.49 -2.88
CA CYS A 217 19.49 24.24 -3.44
C CYS A 217 19.46 23.03 -4.37
N ARG A 218 20.16 23.11 -5.50
CA ARG A 218 20.38 21.98 -6.40
C ARG A 218 21.66 21.24 -6.03
N LEU A 219 21.58 19.93 -5.80
CA LEU A 219 22.73 19.05 -5.61
C LEU A 219 22.66 17.90 -6.63
N GLY A 220 23.36 18.06 -7.76
CA GLY A 220 23.25 17.13 -8.88
C GLY A 220 21.87 17.18 -9.54
N ALA A 221 21.12 16.08 -9.44
CA ALA A 221 19.74 15.96 -9.94
C ALA A 221 18.67 16.18 -8.84
N GLU A 222 19.09 16.33 -7.57
CA GLU A 222 18.19 16.48 -6.44
C GLU A 222 18.03 17.95 -6.02
N LEU A 223 16.82 18.30 -5.55
CA LEU A 223 16.51 19.56 -4.88
C LEU A 223 16.46 19.35 -3.37
N ARG A 224 17.08 20.26 -2.63
CA ARG A 224 17.17 20.19 -1.17
C ARG A 224 16.92 21.54 -0.52
N VAL A 225 16.26 21.53 0.62
CA VAL A 225 16.25 22.67 1.54
C VAL A 225 17.63 22.74 2.20
N PRO A 226 18.23 23.93 2.38
CA PRO A 226 19.46 24.08 3.14
C PRO A 226 19.29 23.57 4.57
N VAL A 227 20.17 22.64 4.98
CA VAL A 227 20.23 22.07 6.33
C VAL A 227 21.59 22.35 6.94
N ASP A 228 21.60 22.69 8.22
CA ASP A 228 22.79 23.01 8.98
C ASP A 228 22.75 22.44 10.39
N HIS A 229 23.90 22.34 11.04
CA HIS A 229 23.98 21.97 12.46
C HIS A 229 23.77 23.21 13.34
N GLY A 230 23.01 23.05 14.42
CA GLY A 230 22.71 24.11 15.38
C GLY A 230 21.23 24.21 15.72
N SER A 231 20.88 25.20 16.55
CA SER A 231 19.49 25.49 16.91
C SER A 231 19.26 26.95 17.25
N GLY A 232 18.02 27.39 17.10
CA GLY A 232 17.66 28.77 17.41
C GLY A 232 18.06 29.78 16.34
N GLU A 233 17.64 31.02 16.55
CA GLU A 233 17.72 32.09 15.55
C GLU A 233 19.16 32.47 15.17
N ALA A 234 20.11 32.40 16.12
CA ALA A 234 21.50 32.79 15.88
C ALA A 234 22.18 31.88 14.84
N ASP A 235 22.01 30.56 14.98
CA ASP A 235 22.54 29.59 14.04
C ASP A 235 21.82 29.68 12.68
N CYS A 236 20.50 29.96 12.67
CA CYS A 236 19.78 30.26 11.43
C CYS A 236 20.36 31.47 10.69
N ARG A 237 20.72 32.54 11.39
CA ARG A 237 21.38 33.72 10.77
C ARG A 237 22.77 33.40 10.25
N ALA A 238 23.49 32.47 10.86
CA ALA A 238 24.79 32.00 10.38
C ALA A 238 24.64 31.11 9.13
N ALA A 239 23.64 30.22 9.11
CA ALA A 239 23.29 29.42 7.94
C ALA A 239 22.86 30.30 6.76
N LEU A 240 21.99 31.30 7.01
CA LEU A 240 21.56 32.27 5.98
C LEU A 240 22.75 33.01 5.36
N ARG A 241 23.71 33.46 6.18
CA ARG A 241 24.97 34.09 5.70
C ARG A 241 25.77 33.17 4.77
N ARG A 242 25.83 31.87 5.06
CA ARG A 242 26.51 30.90 4.19
C ARG A 242 25.79 30.68 2.87
N ILE A 243 24.45 30.68 2.88
CA ILE A 243 23.65 30.37 1.69
C ILE A 243 23.58 31.58 0.77
N VAL A 244 23.21 32.76 1.28
CA VAL A 244 22.92 33.94 0.44
C VAL A 244 23.94 35.08 0.58
N GLY A 245 24.98 34.89 1.39
CA GLY A 245 26.01 35.92 1.63
C GLY A 245 25.61 37.02 2.64
N SER A 246 24.38 36.99 3.18
CA SER A 246 23.88 37.93 4.19
C SER A 246 23.06 37.23 5.27
N GLY A 247 23.06 37.79 6.48
CA GLY A 247 22.21 37.33 7.60
C GLY A 247 20.91 38.13 7.73
N GLU A 248 20.69 39.08 6.82
CA GLU A 248 19.51 39.93 6.78
C GLU A 248 18.32 39.17 6.19
N GLY A 249 17.22 39.13 6.96
CA GLY A 249 15.99 38.44 6.62
C GLY A 249 15.07 38.36 7.83
N SER A 250 13.76 38.23 7.58
CA SER A 250 12.79 37.94 8.62
C SER A 250 12.74 36.43 8.84
N LEU A 251 13.21 35.99 10.02
CA LEU A 251 13.24 34.59 10.41
C LEU A 251 12.05 34.26 11.31
N ARG A 252 11.43 33.09 11.10
CA ARG A 252 10.40 32.54 12.00
C ARG A 252 10.53 31.02 12.11
N LEU A 253 10.46 30.50 13.32
CA LEU A 253 10.34 29.06 13.55
C LEU A 253 8.96 28.59 13.09
N LEU A 254 8.92 27.59 12.21
CA LEU A 254 7.68 26.93 11.79
C LEU A 254 7.29 25.78 12.71
N GLY A 255 8.29 25.05 13.21
CA GLY A 255 8.09 23.87 14.04
C GLY A 255 9.35 23.04 14.18
N VAL A 256 9.27 21.99 14.98
CA VAL A 256 10.37 21.06 15.22
C VAL A 256 9.92 19.66 14.84
N VAL A 257 10.70 18.98 14.02
CA VAL A 257 10.52 17.56 13.73
C VAL A 257 11.27 16.78 14.81
N PRO A 258 10.59 15.88 15.55
CA PRO A 258 11.25 15.07 16.56
C PRO A 258 12.29 14.13 15.92
N PRO A 259 13.30 13.69 16.68
CA PRO A 259 14.28 12.75 16.16
C PRO A 259 13.61 11.46 15.69
N ALA A 260 14.04 10.93 14.55
CA ALA A 260 13.48 9.73 13.95
C ALA A 260 14.61 8.83 13.40
N GLY A 261 14.80 7.67 14.02
CA GLY A 261 15.89 6.75 13.67
C GLY A 261 17.26 7.38 13.93
N ASP A 262 18.10 7.47 12.90
CA ASP A 262 19.46 8.05 12.97
C ASP A 262 19.49 9.59 12.82
N ARG A 263 18.34 10.26 12.68
CA ARG A 263 18.28 11.72 12.46
C ARG A 263 18.18 12.50 13.77
N ALA A 264 18.92 13.60 13.85
CA ALA A 264 18.76 14.62 14.89
C ALA A 264 17.36 15.27 14.83
N ALA A 265 16.97 15.94 15.91
CA ALA A 265 15.80 16.81 15.89
C ALA A 265 16.04 17.96 14.88
N LEU A 266 15.06 18.22 14.02
CA LEU A 266 15.18 19.21 12.95
C LEU A 266 14.28 20.42 13.25
N GLU A 267 14.88 21.57 13.53
CA GLU A 267 14.17 22.85 13.63
C GLU A 267 13.93 23.43 12.24
N VAL A 268 12.67 23.67 11.87
CA VAL A 268 12.32 24.18 10.54
C VAL A 268 12.01 25.66 10.64
N TRP A 269 12.76 26.48 9.93
CA TRP A 269 12.67 27.94 9.94
C TRP A 269 12.29 28.49 8.57
N THR A 270 11.54 29.59 8.53
CA THR A 270 11.38 30.39 7.31
C THR A 270 12.36 31.54 7.29
N ALA A 271 12.80 31.91 6.08
CA ALA A 271 13.49 33.16 5.82
C ALA A 271 12.75 33.94 4.73
N ARG A 272 12.31 35.15 5.04
CA ARG A 272 11.65 36.09 4.09
C ARG A 272 12.48 37.35 3.90
N ARG A 273 12.32 38.00 2.75
CA ARG A 273 13.06 39.24 2.37
C ARG A 273 14.58 39.03 2.40
N VAL A 274 15.02 37.91 1.82
CA VAL A 274 16.43 37.52 1.79
C VAL A 274 17.17 38.40 0.78
N ARG A 275 18.34 38.93 1.13
CA ARG A 275 19.16 39.78 0.24
C ARG A 275 20.53 39.18 0.02
N GLY A 276 20.99 39.12 -1.22
CA GLY A 276 22.35 38.69 -1.57
C GLY A 276 22.41 37.77 -2.79
N ASN A 277 23.62 37.33 -3.14
CA ASN A 277 23.84 36.43 -4.27
C ASN A 277 23.59 35.00 -3.81
N SER A 278 22.62 34.32 -4.43
CA SER A 278 22.05 33.08 -3.90
C SER A 278 22.25 31.90 -4.86
N PRO A 279 22.69 30.72 -4.37
CA PRO A 279 22.62 29.46 -5.11
C PRO A 279 21.21 28.86 -5.13
N LEU A 280 20.23 29.50 -4.48
CA LEU A 280 18.85 29.03 -4.44
C LEU A 280 18.19 29.17 -5.81
N GLN A 281 17.47 28.12 -6.18
CA GLN A 281 16.53 28.11 -7.29
C GLN A 281 15.12 28.28 -6.74
N TRP A 282 14.33 29.11 -7.40
CA TRP A 282 13.01 29.52 -6.91
C TRP A 282 11.91 28.72 -7.59
N PHE A 283 11.07 28.04 -6.81
CA PHE A 283 10.03 27.18 -7.35
C PHE A 283 8.66 27.61 -6.87
N ALA A 284 7.67 27.57 -7.76
CA ALA A 284 6.30 27.68 -7.33
C ALA A 284 5.96 26.45 -6.47
N PRO A 285 5.14 26.60 -5.41
CA PRO A 285 4.70 25.48 -4.59
C PRO A 285 4.11 24.33 -5.43
N THR A 286 3.29 24.65 -6.43
CA THR A 286 2.69 23.67 -7.37
C THR A 286 3.75 22.84 -8.11
N GLU A 287 4.85 23.45 -8.55
CA GLU A 287 5.93 22.77 -9.26
C GLU A 287 6.67 21.77 -8.35
N LEU A 288 6.82 22.11 -7.06
CA LEU A 288 7.42 21.21 -6.08
C LEU A 288 6.48 20.06 -5.73
N LEU A 289 5.20 20.35 -5.51
CA LEU A 289 4.17 19.37 -5.14
C LEU A 289 4.08 18.20 -6.13
N GLU A 290 4.17 18.49 -7.44
CA GLU A 290 4.12 17.48 -8.50
C GLU A 290 5.33 16.52 -8.49
N ARG A 291 6.43 16.89 -7.82
CA ARG A 291 7.70 16.17 -7.84
C ARG A 291 8.07 15.53 -6.50
N VAL A 292 7.29 15.77 -5.45
CA VAL A 292 7.53 15.23 -4.11
C VAL A 292 7.66 13.70 -4.18
N GLY A 293 8.73 13.18 -3.57
CA GLY A 293 9.09 11.77 -3.53
C GLY A 293 9.53 11.16 -4.87
N SER A 294 9.63 11.96 -5.93
CA SER A 294 10.36 11.57 -7.14
C SER A 294 11.88 11.55 -6.86
N PRO A 295 12.70 10.95 -7.73
CA PRO A 295 14.16 11.05 -7.64
C PRO A 295 14.71 12.48 -7.59
N VAL A 296 13.91 13.48 -7.96
CA VAL A 296 14.27 14.90 -7.94
C VAL A 296 14.06 15.53 -6.55
N LEU A 297 13.03 15.14 -5.81
CA LEU A 297 12.64 15.77 -4.53
C LEU A 297 12.27 14.71 -3.48
N ARG A 298 13.29 13.99 -3.00
CA ARG A 298 13.13 12.90 -2.02
C ARG A 298 14.09 12.96 -0.84
N ASP A 299 14.88 14.04 -0.74
CA ASP A 299 15.82 14.21 0.36
C ASP A 299 15.08 14.19 1.71
N PRO A 300 15.49 13.39 2.70
CA PRO A 300 14.66 13.16 3.88
C PRO A 300 14.46 14.38 4.78
N ALA A 301 15.49 15.21 4.96
CA ALA A 301 15.41 16.43 5.75
C ALA A 301 14.56 17.48 5.02
N THR A 302 14.72 17.55 3.70
CA THR A 302 13.88 18.36 2.82
C THR A 302 12.42 17.97 2.92
N LEU A 303 12.07 16.68 2.78
CA LEU A 303 10.70 16.21 2.92
C LEU A 303 10.12 16.59 4.29
N ALA A 304 10.84 16.32 5.39
CA ALA A 304 10.37 16.67 6.73
C ALA A 304 10.14 18.19 6.91
N ALA A 305 11.07 19.02 6.41
CA ALA A 305 10.95 20.47 6.45
C ALA A 305 9.75 20.98 5.64
N LEU A 306 9.56 20.44 4.44
CA LEU A 306 8.43 20.73 3.57
C LEU A 306 7.10 20.28 4.20
N THR A 307 7.03 19.12 4.86
CA THR A 307 5.82 18.68 5.58
C THR A 307 5.43 19.62 6.72
N ILE A 308 6.40 20.25 7.39
CA ILE A 308 6.15 21.31 8.37
C ILE A 308 5.65 22.59 7.69
N ALA A 309 6.30 23.01 6.59
CA ALA A 309 5.86 24.15 5.80
C ALA A 309 4.42 24.01 5.29
N ALA A 310 4.03 22.81 4.83
CA ALA A 310 2.67 22.51 4.34
C ALA A 310 1.56 22.69 5.36
N ARG A 311 1.91 22.64 6.64
CA ARG A 311 0.97 22.80 7.74
C ARG A 311 0.97 24.21 8.32
N SER A 312 1.97 25.01 7.99
CA SER A 312 2.13 26.30 8.63
C SER A 312 1.29 27.37 7.94
N PRO A 313 0.46 28.12 8.68
CA PRO A 313 -0.20 29.31 8.14
C PRO A 313 0.80 30.43 7.81
N LEU A 314 2.06 30.31 8.25
CA LEU A 314 3.14 31.25 7.94
C LEU A 314 3.65 31.12 6.50
N ILE A 315 3.24 30.07 5.76
CA ILE A 315 3.47 29.91 4.33
C ILE A 315 2.11 29.67 3.65
N PRO A 316 1.26 30.72 3.52
CA PRO A 316 -0.04 30.60 2.86
C PRO A 316 0.06 30.04 1.45
N GLU A 317 1.21 30.23 0.80
CA GLU A 317 1.48 29.80 -0.58
C GLU A 317 1.48 28.27 -0.72
N TRP A 318 1.59 27.53 0.39
CA TRP A 318 1.49 26.07 0.46
C TRP A 318 0.10 25.56 0.86
N SER A 319 -0.74 26.43 1.43
CA SER A 319 -2.06 26.08 1.99
C SER A 319 -3.09 25.69 0.93
N GLY A 320 -2.74 25.82 -0.34
CA GLY A 320 -3.64 25.57 -1.44
C GLY A 320 -4.81 26.55 -1.49
N ALA A 321 -4.83 27.68 -0.76
CA ALA A 321 -5.80 28.76 -1.03
C ALA A 321 -5.86 29.06 -2.53
N ALA A 322 -7.03 29.45 -3.06
CA ALA A 322 -7.13 29.82 -4.48
C ALA A 322 -5.99 30.79 -4.79
N PHE A 323 -5.16 30.47 -5.79
CA PHE A 323 -4.30 31.46 -6.41
C PHE A 323 -5.25 32.45 -7.10
N GLY A 324 -5.80 33.35 -6.30
CA GLY A 324 -6.58 34.46 -6.79
C GLY A 324 -5.71 35.20 -7.77
N ALA A 325 -6.31 35.56 -8.90
CA ALA A 325 -5.80 36.51 -9.87
C ALA A 325 -5.65 37.93 -9.27
N GLN A 326 -5.20 38.02 -8.02
CA GLN A 326 -4.80 39.21 -7.30
C GLN A 326 -3.53 38.90 -6.51
N ALA A 327 -2.44 38.75 -7.24
CA ALA A 327 -1.24 39.46 -6.89
C ALA A 327 -0.98 40.42 -8.05
N ASP A 328 -1.25 41.71 -7.84
CA ASP A 328 -0.39 42.71 -8.45
C ASP A 328 1.04 42.35 -8.02
N ASP A 329 1.79 41.79 -8.97
CA ASP A 329 3.16 42.17 -9.32
C ASP A 329 3.86 40.98 -9.97
N ALA A 330 4.27 41.18 -11.22
CA ALA A 330 5.14 40.27 -11.93
C ALA A 330 6.34 39.91 -11.03
N ALA A 331 6.51 38.62 -10.70
CA ALA A 331 7.81 38.16 -10.24
C ALA A 331 8.85 38.68 -11.26
N PRO A 332 9.97 39.28 -10.81
CA PRO A 332 10.99 39.79 -11.72
C PRO A 332 11.27 38.78 -12.83
N GLU A 333 11.37 39.21 -14.09
CA GLU A 333 11.56 38.31 -15.24
C GLU A 333 12.70 37.32 -15.00
N ASP A 334 13.74 37.75 -14.28
CA ASP A 334 14.88 36.93 -13.89
C ASP A 334 14.50 35.73 -12.99
N ILE A 335 13.60 35.91 -12.01
CA ILE A 335 13.10 34.82 -11.16
C ILE A 335 12.24 33.86 -11.96
N ALA A 336 11.33 34.38 -12.80
CA ALA A 336 10.46 33.56 -13.63
C ALA A 336 11.24 32.74 -14.68
N ARG A 337 12.27 33.34 -15.30
CA ARG A 337 13.13 32.70 -16.31
C ARG A 337 14.09 31.68 -15.72
N ALA A 338 14.68 31.95 -14.55
CA ALA A 338 15.58 31.02 -13.86
C ALA A 338 14.89 29.69 -13.47
N SER A 339 13.56 29.73 -13.27
CA SER A 339 12.77 28.60 -12.79
C SER A 339 12.28 27.65 -13.90
N ARG A 340 11.88 28.21 -15.06
CA ARG A 340 11.26 27.40 -16.13
C ARG A 340 12.25 26.49 -16.87
N VAL A 341 13.44 26.99 -17.18
CA VAL A 341 14.43 26.25 -17.96
C VAL A 341 15.00 25.07 -17.17
N THR A 342 15.27 25.27 -15.87
CA THR A 342 15.82 24.25 -14.98
C THR A 342 14.83 23.13 -14.65
N LEU A 343 13.54 23.44 -14.47
CA LEU A 343 12.51 22.44 -14.15
C LEU A 343 12.25 21.44 -15.28
N SER A 344 12.25 21.91 -16.53
CA SER A 344 12.07 21.04 -17.70
C SER A 344 13.24 20.07 -17.87
N GLU A 345 14.48 20.53 -17.64
CA GLU A 345 15.67 19.67 -17.64
C GLU A 345 15.62 18.59 -16.54
N MET A 346 14.97 18.88 -15.41
CA MET A 346 14.88 17.97 -14.26
C MET A 346 13.77 16.92 -14.38
N ARG A 347 12.80 17.08 -15.29
CA ARG A 347 11.75 16.05 -15.55
C ARG A 347 12.36 14.73 -16.01
N VAL A 348 13.51 14.77 -16.67
CA VAL A 348 14.23 13.60 -17.19
C VAL A 348 15.65 13.59 -16.60
N PRO A 349 15.84 13.11 -15.36
CA PRO A 349 17.18 13.08 -14.79
C PRO A 349 18.08 12.18 -15.64
N VAL A 350 19.21 12.73 -16.09
CA VAL A 350 20.26 11.94 -16.74
C VAL A 350 20.80 10.97 -15.70
N LEU A 351 20.41 9.70 -15.83
CA LEU A 351 20.91 8.64 -14.96
C LEU A 351 22.38 8.39 -15.26
N LYS A 352 23.18 8.17 -14.21
CA LYS A 352 24.56 7.71 -14.35
C LYS A 352 24.58 6.36 -15.09
N ALA A 353 25.66 6.08 -15.82
CA ALA A 353 25.76 4.87 -16.65
C ALA A 353 25.52 3.57 -15.87
N ASP A 354 25.91 3.51 -14.60
CA ASP A 354 25.71 2.36 -13.73
C ASP A 354 24.25 2.19 -13.25
N LEU A 355 23.42 3.24 -13.34
CA LEU A 355 21.98 3.23 -13.06
C LEU A 355 21.14 2.89 -14.30
N LEU A 356 21.75 2.86 -15.49
CA LEU A 356 21.10 2.43 -16.73
C LEU A 356 21.06 0.91 -16.86
N ASP A 357 21.85 0.15 -16.08
CA ASP A 357 21.81 -1.31 -16.10
C ASP A 357 20.50 -1.83 -15.44
N PRO A 358 19.56 -2.42 -16.21
CA PRO A 358 18.32 -2.93 -15.64
C PRO A 358 18.52 -4.13 -14.71
N ALA A 359 19.66 -4.84 -14.82
CA ALA A 359 19.98 -5.95 -13.92
C ALA A 359 20.31 -5.47 -12.50
N ARG A 360 20.73 -4.22 -12.35
CA ARG A 360 20.96 -3.57 -11.06
C ARG A 360 19.70 -2.82 -10.64
N ALA A 361 18.95 -3.39 -9.70
CA ALA A 361 17.81 -2.69 -9.11
C ALA A 361 18.31 -1.45 -8.37
N ALA A 362 18.05 -0.27 -8.94
CA ALA A 362 18.40 1.00 -8.33
C ALA A 362 17.12 1.83 -8.06
N PRO A 363 17.04 2.54 -6.93
CA PRO A 363 15.88 3.36 -6.55
C PRO A 363 15.42 4.34 -7.61
N GLU A 364 16.41 4.95 -8.26
CA GLU A 364 16.21 5.96 -9.29
C GLU A 364 15.50 5.37 -10.50
N GLN A 365 15.44 4.06 -10.66
CA GLN A 365 14.72 3.40 -11.75
C GLN A 365 13.21 3.27 -11.46
N PHE A 366 12.73 3.54 -10.25
CA PHE A 366 11.34 3.29 -9.85
C PHE A 366 10.65 4.53 -9.27
N LEU A 367 9.35 4.64 -9.49
CA LEU A 367 8.48 5.58 -8.79
C LEU A 367 7.94 4.93 -7.51
N ASN A 368 7.67 5.76 -6.50
CA ASN A 368 7.05 5.30 -5.26
C ASN A 368 5.59 4.84 -5.50
N PRO A 369 5.18 3.65 -5.05
CA PRO A 369 3.84 3.12 -5.31
C PRO A 369 2.72 3.87 -4.58
N GLU A 370 2.97 4.37 -3.37
CA GLU A 370 1.99 5.16 -2.63
C GLU A 370 1.77 6.54 -3.24
N LEU A 371 2.82 7.21 -3.71
CA LEU A 371 2.69 8.49 -4.44
C LEU A 371 2.02 8.30 -5.81
N SER A 372 2.35 7.21 -6.52
CA SER A 372 1.64 6.82 -7.75
C SER A 372 0.13 6.61 -7.51
N TRP A 373 -0.26 6.10 -6.33
CA TRP A 373 -1.67 6.02 -5.93
C TRP A 373 -2.29 7.41 -5.71
N ILE A 374 -1.56 8.33 -5.07
CA ILE A 374 -2.02 9.71 -4.88
C ILE A 374 -2.25 10.39 -6.23
N GLU A 375 -1.36 10.21 -7.20
CA GLU A 375 -1.55 10.74 -8.56
C GLU A 375 -2.73 10.09 -9.31
N PHE A 376 -3.04 8.81 -9.04
CA PHE A 376 -4.30 8.22 -9.49
C PHE A 376 -5.51 8.97 -8.93
N ASN A 377 -5.57 9.19 -7.62
CA ASN A 377 -6.70 9.89 -7.02
C ASN A 377 -6.76 11.38 -7.42
N ALA A 378 -5.61 12.03 -7.65
CA ALA A 378 -5.55 13.39 -8.18
C ALA A 378 -6.21 13.52 -9.56
N ARG A 379 -6.09 12.49 -10.41
CA ARG A 379 -6.77 12.44 -11.71
C ARG A 379 -8.27 12.15 -11.58
N VAL A 380 -8.70 11.39 -10.57
CA VAL A 380 -10.13 11.28 -10.20
C VAL A 380 -10.70 12.64 -9.82
N LEU A 381 -9.98 13.43 -9.02
CA LEU A 381 -10.39 14.80 -8.70
C LEU A 381 -10.44 15.70 -9.95
N ALA A 382 -9.49 15.55 -10.88
CA ALA A 382 -9.50 16.28 -12.14
C ALA A 382 -10.75 15.98 -13.01
N LEU A 383 -11.33 14.78 -12.92
CA LEU A 383 -12.62 14.48 -13.56
C LEU A 383 -13.77 15.25 -12.91
N ALA A 384 -13.76 15.41 -11.58
CA ALA A 384 -14.78 16.21 -10.89
C ALA A 384 -14.74 17.70 -11.32
N GLU A 385 -13.56 18.19 -11.70
CA GLU A 385 -13.36 19.55 -12.20
C GLU A 385 -13.75 19.74 -13.66
N ASP A 386 -13.73 18.69 -14.47
CA ASP A 386 -13.93 18.76 -15.91
C ASP A 386 -15.37 19.24 -16.23
N PRO A 387 -15.54 20.47 -16.75
CA PRO A 387 -16.86 21.04 -16.98
C PRO A 387 -17.61 20.37 -18.14
N ARG A 388 -16.92 19.52 -18.93
CA ARG A 388 -17.53 18.77 -20.04
C ARG A 388 -18.31 17.54 -19.55
N LEU A 389 -18.14 17.14 -18.29
CA LEU A 389 -18.87 16.02 -17.71
C LEU A 389 -20.21 16.47 -17.11
N PRO A 390 -21.24 15.59 -17.08
CA PRO A 390 -22.51 15.88 -16.43
C PRO A 390 -22.35 16.28 -14.95
N PRO A 391 -23.21 17.15 -14.40
CA PRO A 391 -23.14 17.55 -13.00
C PRO A 391 -23.14 16.37 -12.03
N ALA A 392 -23.99 15.36 -12.26
CA ALA A 392 -24.03 14.13 -11.47
C ALA A 392 -22.66 13.44 -11.45
N ALA A 393 -22.03 13.26 -12.62
CA ALA A 393 -20.72 12.64 -12.73
C ALA A 393 -19.64 13.41 -11.96
N ARG A 394 -19.67 14.75 -12.03
CA ARG A 394 -18.70 15.61 -11.31
C ARG A 394 -18.83 15.47 -9.80
N ILE A 395 -20.06 15.53 -9.27
CA ILE A 395 -20.36 15.32 -7.85
C ILE A 395 -20.00 13.88 -7.43
N ARG A 396 -20.28 12.89 -8.28
CA ARG A 396 -19.92 11.49 -8.07
C ARG A 396 -18.40 11.32 -7.95
N PHE A 397 -17.61 11.92 -8.83
CA PHE A 397 -16.15 11.86 -8.77
C PHE A 397 -15.58 12.58 -7.54
N LEU A 398 -16.21 13.67 -7.10
CA LEU A 398 -15.86 14.35 -5.85
C LEU A 398 -16.05 13.43 -4.64
N GLY A 399 -17.16 12.69 -4.59
CA GLY A 399 -17.42 11.67 -3.57
C GLY A 399 -16.47 10.47 -3.68
N ILE A 400 -16.20 9.97 -4.90
CA ILE A 400 -15.26 8.87 -5.16
C ILE A 400 -13.85 9.24 -4.69
N PHE A 401 -13.38 10.47 -4.95
CA PHE A 401 -12.09 10.95 -4.45
C PHE A 401 -12.01 10.81 -2.92
N SER A 402 -13.07 11.22 -2.20
CA SER A 402 -13.15 11.12 -0.75
C SER A 402 -13.14 9.67 -0.27
N THR A 403 -13.98 8.80 -0.84
CA THR A 403 -14.04 7.38 -0.44
C THR A 403 -12.73 6.64 -0.71
N ASN A 404 -12.10 6.89 -1.87
CA ASN A 404 -10.79 6.34 -2.20
C ASN A 404 -9.74 6.77 -1.16
N LEU A 405 -9.78 8.03 -0.73
CA LEU A 405 -8.85 8.57 0.25
C LEU A 405 -9.05 7.93 1.63
N ASP A 406 -10.30 7.74 2.06
CA ASP A 406 -10.63 7.04 3.32
C ASP A 406 -10.01 5.63 3.35
N ASP A 407 -10.09 4.90 2.24
CA ASP A 407 -9.53 3.55 2.10
C ASP A 407 -8.00 3.54 2.04
N PHE A 408 -7.40 4.52 1.36
CA PHE A 408 -5.96 4.67 1.33
C PHE A 408 -5.40 5.01 2.71
N VAL A 409 -6.05 5.91 3.44
CA VAL A 409 -5.68 6.24 4.82
C VAL A 409 -5.77 4.98 5.67
N ALA A 410 -6.95 4.36 5.76
CA ALA A 410 -7.22 3.15 6.56
C ALA A 410 -6.22 2.02 6.31
N THR A 411 -5.79 1.82 5.07
CA THR A 411 -4.98 0.65 4.70
C THR A 411 -3.50 0.95 4.47
N LYS A 412 -3.16 2.02 3.76
CA LYS A 412 -1.78 2.33 3.35
C LYS A 412 -1.07 3.20 4.36
N ILE A 413 -1.69 4.29 4.80
CA ILE A 413 -1.10 5.15 5.82
C ILE A 413 -1.01 4.40 7.15
N GLY A 414 -2.05 3.65 7.52
CA GLY A 414 -2.02 2.77 8.71
C GLY A 414 -0.83 1.80 8.71
N ALA A 415 -0.62 1.07 7.61
CA ALA A 415 0.50 0.15 7.48
C ALA A 415 1.87 0.88 7.48
N LEU A 416 1.99 2.03 6.81
CA LEU A 416 3.22 2.83 6.81
C LEU A 416 3.57 3.34 8.21
N LYS A 417 2.56 3.78 8.97
CA LYS A 417 2.75 4.21 10.37
C LYS A 417 3.23 3.09 11.26
N GLN A 418 2.64 1.90 11.16
CA GLN A 418 3.10 0.72 11.88
C GLN A 418 4.55 0.37 11.51
N LEU A 419 4.89 0.39 10.22
CA LEU A 419 6.25 0.15 9.75
C LEU A 419 7.24 1.22 10.22
N ALA A 420 6.82 2.48 10.28
CA ALA A 420 7.61 3.59 10.79
C ALA A 420 7.87 3.43 12.31
N ALA A 421 6.83 3.09 13.07
CA ALA A 421 6.89 2.86 14.52
C ALA A 421 7.80 1.67 14.87
N LEU A 422 7.67 0.55 14.16
CA LEU A 422 8.48 -0.65 14.37
C LEU A 422 9.98 -0.46 14.05
N LYS A 423 10.38 0.65 13.40
CA LYS A 423 11.75 0.92 12.90
C LYS A 423 12.38 -0.29 12.15
N ARG A 424 11.55 -1.20 11.61
CA ARG A 424 11.93 -2.55 11.11
C ARG A 424 11.75 -2.73 9.60
N ALA A 425 11.37 -1.69 8.87
CA ALA A 425 11.20 -1.79 7.43
C ALA A 425 12.50 -1.46 6.67
N GLY A 426 12.99 -2.42 5.88
CA GLY A 426 13.87 -2.10 4.75
C GLY A 426 13.09 -1.26 3.74
N PRO A 427 13.73 -0.34 3.02
CA PRO A 427 13.02 0.60 2.19
C PRO A 427 12.42 -0.10 0.95
N SER A 428 11.41 0.51 0.33
CA SER A 428 10.77 0.00 -0.89
C SER A 428 11.74 0.03 -2.09
N ALA A 429 11.31 -0.42 -3.28
CA ALA A 429 12.18 -0.48 -4.46
C ALA A 429 12.80 0.89 -4.83
N ASP A 430 12.08 1.98 -4.54
CA ASP A 430 12.47 3.39 -4.67
C ASP A 430 13.29 3.93 -3.47
N GLN A 431 13.62 3.06 -2.52
CA GLN A 431 14.41 3.31 -1.31
C GLN A 431 13.89 4.36 -0.31
N LEU A 432 12.67 4.89 -0.47
CA LEU A 432 12.06 5.71 0.58
C LEU A 432 11.74 4.86 1.82
N ARG A 433 12.10 5.38 3.00
CA ARG A 433 11.71 4.83 4.30
C ARG A 433 10.25 5.17 4.60
N PRO A 434 9.55 4.36 5.43
CA PRO A 434 8.13 4.62 5.73
C PRO A 434 7.82 6.04 6.19
N GLN A 435 8.65 6.63 7.06
CA GLN A 435 8.47 8.02 7.50
C GLN A 435 8.64 9.03 6.36
N GLU A 436 9.58 8.82 5.45
CA GLU A 436 9.80 9.70 4.30
C GLU A 436 8.63 9.62 3.32
N THR A 437 8.07 8.43 3.14
CA THR A 437 6.84 8.23 2.35
C THR A 437 5.65 8.94 3.01
N LEU A 438 5.50 8.88 4.34
CA LEU A 438 4.45 9.60 5.07
C LEU A 438 4.60 11.12 4.92
N ASP A 439 5.83 11.64 5.03
CA ASP A 439 6.14 13.05 4.85
C ASP A 439 5.77 13.50 3.42
N ALA A 440 6.18 12.73 2.41
CA ALA A 440 5.85 12.95 1.00
C ALA A 440 4.34 12.93 0.71
N ILE A 441 3.62 11.93 1.25
CA ILE A 441 2.16 11.84 1.16
C ILE A 441 1.52 13.08 1.79
N GLY A 442 1.96 13.49 2.99
CA GLY A 442 1.41 14.64 3.70
C GLY A 442 1.54 15.94 2.91
N ILE A 443 2.67 16.14 2.23
CA ILE A 443 2.91 17.30 1.37
C ILE A 443 1.95 17.28 0.17
N ARG A 444 1.83 16.15 -0.53
CA ARG A 444 1.01 16.05 -1.76
C ARG A 444 -0.49 16.05 -1.48
N LEU A 445 -0.92 15.44 -0.38
CA LEU A 445 -2.34 15.19 -0.08
C LEU A 445 -3.08 16.45 0.38
N ARG A 446 -2.45 17.30 1.22
CA ARG A 446 -3.11 18.49 1.79
C ARG A 446 -3.65 19.46 0.72
N PRO A 447 -2.87 19.82 -0.34
CA PRO A 447 -3.38 20.64 -1.43
C PRO A 447 -4.53 20.00 -2.22
N LEU A 448 -4.54 18.67 -2.36
CA LEU A 448 -5.64 17.96 -3.02
C LEU A 448 -6.93 18.02 -2.21
N ILE A 449 -6.86 17.92 -0.88
CA ILE A 449 -8.01 18.10 0.01
C ILE A 449 -8.52 19.54 -0.06
N ALA A 450 -7.63 20.55 -0.04
CA ALA A 450 -8.04 21.94 -0.21
C ALA A 450 -8.74 22.18 -1.56
N ARG A 451 -8.21 21.58 -2.64
CA ARG A 451 -8.80 21.62 -4.00
C ARG A 451 -10.18 20.93 -4.02
N GLN A 452 -10.33 19.80 -3.34
CA GLN A 452 -11.61 19.10 -3.18
C GLN A 452 -12.68 20.02 -2.56
N TYR A 453 -12.37 20.71 -1.46
CA TYR A 453 -13.34 21.59 -0.80
C TYR A 453 -13.65 22.86 -1.59
N ARG A 454 -12.68 23.45 -2.32
CA ARG A 454 -12.99 24.54 -3.26
C ARG A 454 -13.94 24.09 -4.36
N LEU A 455 -13.72 22.89 -4.90
CA LEU A 455 -14.62 22.34 -5.92
C LEU A 455 -16.00 22.05 -5.34
N PHE A 456 -16.09 21.54 -4.10
CA PHE A 456 -17.35 21.39 -3.37
C PHE A 456 -18.11 22.71 -3.32
N ASP A 457 -17.47 23.78 -2.84
CA ASP A 457 -18.10 25.10 -2.75
C ASP A 457 -18.55 25.60 -4.13
N ALA A 458 -17.68 25.49 -5.15
CA ALA A 458 -17.99 25.92 -6.51
C ALA A 458 -19.17 25.16 -7.14
N LEU A 459 -19.29 23.85 -6.85
CA LEU A 459 -20.31 22.99 -7.42
C LEU A 459 -21.64 23.06 -6.68
N LEU A 460 -21.60 23.15 -5.36
CA LEU A 460 -22.74 22.89 -4.49
C LEU A 460 -23.11 24.07 -3.59
N ARG A 461 -22.32 25.15 -3.52
CA ARG A 461 -22.67 26.34 -2.69
C ARG A 461 -22.88 27.61 -3.52
N THR A 462 -22.12 27.80 -4.60
CA THR A 462 -22.14 29.06 -5.37
C THR A 462 -23.01 29.04 -6.62
N ARG A 463 -23.56 27.88 -7.04
CA ARG A 463 -24.35 27.78 -8.27
C ARG A 463 -25.77 28.28 -8.05
N GLY A 464 -26.17 29.29 -8.82
CA GLY A 464 -27.53 29.88 -8.80
C GLY A 464 -28.42 29.48 -9.99
N ASP A 465 -28.02 28.47 -10.77
CA ASP A 465 -28.81 27.99 -11.91
C ASP A 465 -30.11 27.33 -11.39
N ALA A 466 -31.26 27.67 -11.97
CA ALA A 466 -32.54 27.05 -11.61
C ALA A 466 -32.48 25.52 -11.79
N GLY A 467 -32.69 24.77 -10.71
CA GLY A 467 -32.64 23.30 -10.70
C GLY A 467 -31.28 22.68 -10.36
N ALA A 468 -30.25 23.48 -10.03
CA ALA A 468 -28.99 22.96 -9.50
C ALA A 468 -29.13 22.56 -8.02
N VAL A 469 -28.47 21.45 -7.64
CA VAL A 469 -28.41 21.03 -6.24
C VAL A 469 -27.52 21.97 -5.44
N THR A 470 -28.03 22.47 -4.32
CA THR A 470 -27.32 23.42 -3.46
C THR A 470 -27.29 22.94 -2.01
N VAL A 471 -26.13 22.95 -1.37
CA VAL A 471 -25.97 22.67 0.06
C VAL A 471 -26.09 23.97 0.84
N VAL A 472 -27.03 24.00 1.79
CA VAL A 472 -27.33 25.15 2.64
C VAL A 472 -27.10 24.82 4.12
N HIS A 473 -26.77 25.84 4.91
CA HIS A 473 -26.67 25.76 6.36
C HIS A 473 -28.01 26.04 7.02
N TRP A 474 -28.16 25.58 8.28
CA TRP A 474 -29.35 25.86 9.09
C TRP A 474 -29.67 27.36 9.19
N SER A 475 -28.64 28.21 9.30
CA SER A 475 -28.80 29.67 9.40
C SER A 475 -29.32 30.32 8.11
N GLU A 476 -29.26 29.62 6.98
CA GLU A 476 -29.74 30.09 5.67
C GLU A 476 -31.20 29.69 5.43
N LEU A 477 -31.79 28.88 6.32
CA LEU A 477 -33.21 28.52 6.29
C LEU A 477 -34.07 29.67 6.84
N THR A 478 -35.26 29.84 6.27
CA THR A 478 -36.28 30.74 6.81
C THR A 478 -36.78 30.23 8.17
N GLN A 479 -37.42 31.10 8.97
CA GLN A 479 -37.97 30.69 10.27
C GLN A 479 -39.03 29.58 10.14
N GLU A 480 -39.83 29.61 9.07
CA GLU A 480 -40.83 28.57 8.78
C GLU A 480 -40.16 27.24 8.45
N GLU A 481 -39.13 27.25 7.60
CA GLU A 481 -38.34 26.07 7.28
C GLU A 481 -37.63 25.51 8.52
N GLN A 482 -37.05 26.36 9.37
CA GLN A 482 -36.42 25.92 10.62
C GLN A 482 -37.43 25.24 11.55
N ALA A 483 -38.65 25.77 11.67
CA ALA A 483 -39.70 25.17 12.48
C ALA A 483 -40.13 23.81 11.92
N GLU A 484 -40.29 23.69 10.59
CA GLU A 484 -40.60 22.43 9.93
C GLU A 484 -39.48 21.40 10.13
N GLN A 485 -38.24 21.78 9.84
CA GLN A 485 -37.08 20.89 9.97
C GLN A 485 -36.86 20.46 11.42
N ARG A 486 -37.15 21.32 12.40
CA ARG A 486 -37.11 20.96 13.82
C ARG A 486 -38.19 19.94 14.20
N ALA A 487 -39.39 20.06 13.65
CA ALA A 487 -40.45 19.06 13.85
C ALA A 487 -40.05 17.71 13.23
N GLN A 488 -39.55 17.72 11.99
CA GLN A 488 -39.05 16.52 11.33
C GLN A 488 -37.85 15.90 12.07
N PHE A 489 -36.93 16.72 12.57
CA PHE A 489 -35.80 16.27 13.39
C PHE A 489 -36.28 15.54 14.64
N THR A 490 -37.28 16.09 15.34
CA THR A 490 -37.83 15.50 16.56
C THR A 490 -38.44 14.11 16.31
N ASP A 491 -39.13 13.92 15.18
CA ASP A 491 -39.81 12.67 14.83
C ASP A 491 -38.86 11.63 14.20
N ARG A 492 -37.92 12.06 13.35
CA ARG A 492 -37.16 11.16 12.45
C ARG A 492 -35.68 11.04 12.76
N VAL A 493 -35.10 11.99 13.49
CA VAL A 493 -33.65 12.03 13.75
C VAL A 493 -33.36 11.82 15.24
N LEU A 494 -33.96 12.64 16.11
CA LEU A 494 -33.75 12.63 17.55
C LEU A 494 -33.88 11.23 18.20
N PRO A 495 -34.86 10.37 17.83
CA PRO A 495 -35.00 9.04 18.44
C PRO A 495 -33.81 8.11 18.22
N PHE A 496 -32.97 8.38 17.22
CA PHE A 496 -31.79 7.58 16.88
C PHE A 496 -30.49 8.15 17.49
N LEU A 497 -30.53 9.34 18.08
CA LEU A 497 -29.35 9.97 18.67
C LEU A 497 -29.19 9.54 20.13
N SER A 498 -27.97 9.14 20.49
CA SER A 498 -27.62 8.76 21.87
C SER A 498 -26.37 9.53 22.33
N PRO A 499 -26.53 10.57 23.17
CA PRO A 499 -25.41 11.36 23.64
C PRO A 499 -24.54 10.59 24.65
N LYS A 500 -23.22 10.68 24.51
CA LYS A 500 -22.24 10.07 25.41
C LYS A 500 -21.46 11.16 26.15
N ALA A 501 -21.68 11.30 27.46
CA ALA A 501 -20.96 12.29 28.26
C ALA A 501 -19.46 11.94 28.35
N LEU A 502 -18.60 12.95 28.19
CA LEU A 502 -17.16 12.82 28.45
C LEU A 502 -16.90 13.22 29.90
N THR A 503 -16.59 12.25 30.75
CA THR A 503 -16.30 12.49 32.17
C THR A 503 -14.83 12.14 32.45
N ARG A 504 -14.18 12.90 33.34
CA ARG A 504 -12.84 12.59 33.85
C ARG A 504 -12.89 11.78 35.15
N ALA A 505 -14.05 11.25 35.51
CA ALA A 505 -14.19 10.45 36.73
C ALA A 505 -13.43 9.12 36.56
N PRO A 506 -12.68 8.68 37.59
CA PRO A 506 -12.03 7.37 37.58
C PRO A 506 -13.03 6.26 37.22
N GLY A 507 -12.69 5.42 36.24
CA GLY A 507 -13.55 4.33 35.76
C GLY A 507 -14.46 4.67 34.56
N HIS A 508 -14.46 5.90 34.04
CA HIS A 508 -15.21 6.30 32.85
C HIS A 508 -14.25 6.63 31.69
N PRO A 509 -13.91 5.65 30.83
CA PRO A 509 -13.02 5.90 29.69
C PRO A 509 -13.68 6.81 28.64
N PHE A 510 -12.85 7.46 27.82
CA PHE A 510 -13.32 8.16 26.62
C PHE A 510 -14.13 7.19 25.73
N PRO A 511 -15.32 7.57 25.23
CA PRO A 511 -16.12 6.69 24.40
C PRO A 511 -15.41 6.35 23.08
N VAL A 512 -15.40 5.07 22.72
CA VAL A 512 -14.88 4.63 21.42
C VAL A 512 -15.71 5.25 20.30
N VAL A 513 -15.06 6.08 19.48
CA VAL A 513 -15.67 6.69 18.29
C VAL A 513 -15.64 5.70 17.14
N THR A 514 -16.79 5.50 16.49
CA THR A 514 -16.95 4.55 15.39
C THR A 514 -16.19 5.02 14.14
N ASP A 515 -15.54 4.08 13.44
CA ASP A 515 -14.81 4.36 12.21
C ASP A 515 -15.70 5.06 11.16
N ARG A 516 -15.19 6.15 10.58
CA ARG A 516 -15.79 6.88 9.45
C ARG A 516 -17.20 7.43 9.69
N ARG A 517 -17.71 7.46 10.92
CA ARG A 517 -18.98 8.12 11.25
C ARG A 517 -18.77 9.60 11.59
N VAL A 518 -19.77 10.40 11.22
CA VAL A 518 -19.83 11.80 11.64
C VAL A 518 -20.23 11.86 13.10
N ALA A 519 -19.51 12.66 13.89
CA ALA A 519 -19.82 12.88 15.30
C ALA A 519 -19.70 14.36 15.65
N LEU A 520 -20.49 14.83 16.61
CA LEU A 520 -20.38 16.17 17.16
C LEU A 520 -19.79 16.12 18.57
N LEU A 521 -18.78 16.95 18.82
CA LEU A 521 -18.31 17.27 20.16
C LEU A 521 -19.08 18.49 20.69
N ALA A 522 -20.07 18.26 21.54
CA ALA A 522 -20.86 19.30 22.19
C ALA A 522 -20.15 19.83 23.45
N VAL A 523 -20.12 21.16 23.59
CA VAL A 523 -19.64 21.88 24.77
C VAL A 523 -20.85 22.41 25.52
N LEU A 524 -21.00 21.98 26.78
CA LEU A 524 -22.19 22.21 27.57
C LEU A 524 -21.83 22.88 28.90
N ARG A 525 -22.75 23.66 29.45
CA ARG A 525 -22.70 24.18 30.83
C ARG A 525 -24.04 23.95 31.51
N ASP A 526 -24.03 23.60 32.79
CA ASP A 526 -25.29 23.48 33.55
C ASP A 526 -25.96 24.84 33.74
N GLN A 527 -25.18 25.89 33.92
CA GLN A 527 -25.66 27.27 34.07
C GLN A 527 -24.57 28.27 33.64
N ALA A 528 -24.95 29.55 33.50
CA ALA A 528 -24.01 30.60 33.15
C ALA A 528 -22.87 30.68 34.19
N GLY A 529 -21.62 30.64 33.71
CA GLY A 529 -20.42 30.67 34.57
C GLY A 529 -19.97 29.32 35.13
N ALA A 530 -20.76 28.24 34.99
CA ALA A 530 -20.32 26.90 35.39
C ALA A 530 -19.18 26.37 34.49
N PRO A 531 -18.32 25.47 35.00
CA PRO A 531 -17.30 24.81 34.19
C PRO A 531 -17.94 24.08 32.99
N PRO A 532 -17.33 24.16 31.80
CA PRO A 532 -17.82 23.39 30.66
C PRO A 532 -17.61 21.89 30.89
N HIS A 533 -18.57 21.09 30.47
CA HIS A 533 -18.42 19.65 30.27
C HIS A 533 -18.71 19.31 28.81
N TYR A 534 -18.24 18.15 28.38
CA TYR A 534 -18.29 17.76 26.97
C TYR A 534 -19.16 16.52 26.78
N ALA A 535 -19.76 16.40 25.61
CA ALA A 535 -20.50 15.21 25.22
C ALA A 535 -20.29 14.91 23.73
N LEU A 536 -20.29 13.63 23.40
CA LEU A 536 -20.18 13.12 22.05
C LEU A 536 -21.57 12.73 21.54
N VAL A 537 -21.94 13.20 20.36
CA VAL A 537 -23.17 12.79 19.65
C VAL A 537 -22.76 12.18 18.31
N GLU A 538 -22.78 10.86 18.20
CA GLU A 538 -22.51 10.16 16.94
C GLU A 538 -23.78 10.09 16.08
N ILE A 539 -23.64 10.33 14.78
CA ILE A 539 -24.73 10.22 13.81
C ILE A 539 -24.77 8.77 13.27
N PRO A 540 -25.86 8.01 13.49
CA PRO A 540 -25.98 6.64 13.00
C PRO A 540 -26.01 6.55 11.47
N GLU A 541 -25.47 5.47 10.91
CA GLU A 541 -25.48 5.18 9.45
C GLU A 541 -26.88 5.00 8.86
N THR A 542 -27.89 4.76 9.69
CA THR A 542 -29.29 4.67 9.25
C THR A 542 -29.87 6.03 8.84
N LEU A 543 -29.23 7.13 9.25
CA LEU A 543 -29.63 8.48 8.89
C LEU A 543 -28.88 8.93 7.63
N ALA A 544 -29.61 9.56 6.70
CA ALA A 544 -29.01 10.14 5.52
C ALA A 544 -28.05 11.30 5.89
N PRO A 545 -26.83 11.35 5.35
CA PRO A 545 -25.87 12.43 5.62
C PRO A 545 -26.35 13.83 5.16
N PHE A 546 -27.28 13.86 4.19
CA PHE A 546 -27.91 15.09 3.72
C PHE A 546 -29.43 14.92 3.81
N ILE A 547 -30.10 15.91 4.40
CA ILE A 547 -31.55 16.04 4.42
C ILE A 547 -31.96 16.81 3.16
N SER A 548 -32.81 16.21 2.34
CA SER A 548 -33.36 16.86 1.15
C SER A 548 -34.43 17.88 1.54
N LEU A 549 -34.30 19.10 1.04
CA LEU A 549 -35.25 20.20 1.17
C LEU A 549 -35.93 20.49 -0.18
N ALA A 550 -36.87 21.44 -0.20
CA ALA A 550 -37.46 21.95 -1.43
C ALA A 550 -36.40 22.61 -2.34
N ASP A 551 -36.71 22.72 -3.64
CA ASP A 551 -35.89 23.38 -4.66
C ASP A 551 -34.48 22.79 -4.81
N SER A 552 -34.36 21.46 -4.66
CA SER A 552 -33.08 20.75 -4.77
C SER A 552 -32.01 21.22 -3.77
N ARG A 553 -32.42 21.80 -2.64
CA ARG A 553 -31.52 22.15 -1.53
C ARG A 553 -31.25 20.94 -0.63
N LEU A 554 -30.05 20.89 -0.07
CA LEU A 554 -29.58 19.85 0.84
C LEU A 554 -29.07 20.49 2.13
N LEU A 555 -29.55 20.00 3.27
CA LEU A 555 -29.06 20.39 4.59
C LEU A 555 -28.16 19.27 5.15
N PRO A 556 -26.88 19.53 5.48
CA PRO A 556 -26.04 18.54 6.15
C PRO A 556 -26.66 18.08 7.47
N ILE A 557 -26.65 16.77 7.74
CA ILE A 557 -27.25 16.22 8.96
C ILE A 557 -26.58 16.76 10.22
N GLU A 558 -25.26 17.02 10.18
CA GLU A 558 -24.53 17.62 11.30
C GLU A 558 -25.03 19.03 11.65
N ASP A 559 -25.50 19.80 10.67
CA ASP A 559 -26.07 21.14 10.90
C ASP A 559 -27.44 21.04 11.55
N ALA A 560 -28.28 20.11 11.11
CA ALA A 560 -29.58 19.83 11.72
C ALA A 560 -29.42 19.35 13.17
N VAL A 561 -28.46 18.46 13.45
CA VAL A 561 -28.15 18.01 14.82
C VAL A 561 -27.65 19.18 15.66
N ARG A 562 -26.69 19.97 15.15
CA ARG A 562 -26.10 21.12 15.87
C ARG A 562 -27.17 22.13 16.30
N ALA A 563 -28.10 22.45 15.41
CA ALA A 563 -29.16 23.43 15.66
C ALA A 563 -30.22 22.96 16.67
N ASN A 564 -30.32 21.64 16.92
CA ASN A 564 -31.35 21.05 17.76
C ASN A 564 -30.78 20.32 18.98
N LEU A 565 -29.52 20.62 19.38
CA LEU A 565 -28.88 20.02 20.56
C LEU A 565 -29.58 20.36 21.88
N ASP A 566 -30.35 21.46 21.92
CA ASP A 566 -31.13 21.83 23.10
C ASP A 566 -32.23 20.80 23.44
N LEU A 567 -32.73 20.06 22.43
CA LEU A 567 -33.65 18.94 22.63
C LEU A 567 -32.96 17.73 23.28
N LEU A 568 -31.66 17.52 23.04
CA LEU A 568 -30.87 16.46 23.66
C LEU A 568 -30.41 16.81 25.08
N TYR A 569 -30.26 18.10 25.38
CA TYR A 569 -29.73 18.59 26.66
C TYR A 569 -30.67 19.61 27.31
N PRO A 570 -31.90 19.21 27.67
CA PRO A 570 -32.87 20.12 28.28
C PRO A 570 -32.32 20.70 29.60
N GLY A 571 -32.47 22.02 29.77
CA GLY A 571 -32.02 22.73 30.97
C GLY A 571 -30.50 23.01 31.04
N ARG A 572 -29.74 22.69 29.99
CA ARG A 572 -28.32 23.04 29.89
C ARG A 572 -28.08 24.10 28.82
N ILE A 573 -26.98 24.84 28.95
CA ILE A 573 -26.53 25.81 27.96
C ILE A 573 -25.58 25.11 26.99
N VAL A 574 -25.98 25.02 25.71
CA VAL A 574 -25.10 24.58 24.62
C VAL A 574 -24.21 25.76 24.23
N VAL A 575 -22.92 25.67 24.54
CA VAL A 575 -21.92 26.71 24.23
C VAL A 575 -21.49 26.63 22.77
N GLY A 576 -21.41 25.41 22.23
CA GLY A 576 -21.04 25.15 20.85
C GLY A 576 -20.99 23.65 20.60
N ALA A 577 -20.95 23.25 19.33
CA ALA A 577 -20.72 21.87 18.96
C ALA A 577 -20.04 21.77 17.61
N HIS A 578 -19.05 20.88 17.55
CA HIS A 578 -18.14 20.79 16.41
C HIS A 578 -18.15 19.40 15.80
N ALA A 579 -18.42 19.32 14.50
CA ALA A 579 -18.41 18.08 13.75
C ALA A 579 -16.97 17.58 13.52
N PHE A 580 -16.77 16.29 13.70
CA PHE A 580 -15.53 15.60 13.41
C PHE A 580 -15.80 14.16 12.95
N ARG A 581 -14.79 13.54 12.36
CA ARG A 581 -14.84 12.16 11.86
C ARG A 581 -13.47 11.52 12.04
N VAL A 582 -13.44 10.25 12.44
CA VAL A 582 -12.19 9.48 12.60
C VAL A 582 -12.05 8.43 11.52
N THR A 583 -10.83 8.08 11.15
CA THR A 583 -10.53 6.90 10.33
C THR A 583 -9.59 5.98 11.10
N ARG A 584 -9.95 4.71 11.24
CA ARG A 584 -9.20 3.66 11.94
C ARG A 584 -8.41 2.79 10.96
N SER A 585 -7.34 2.17 11.45
CA SER A 585 -6.55 1.21 10.68
C SER A 585 -7.40 0.01 10.26
N GLY A 586 -7.25 -0.41 9.01
CA GLY A 586 -8.04 -1.49 8.40
C GLY A 586 -7.30 -2.82 8.26
N ASP A 587 -6.12 -3.00 8.86
CA ASP A 587 -5.34 -4.23 8.71
C ASP A 587 -5.79 -5.29 9.73
N LEU A 588 -6.27 -6.44 9.22
CA LEU A 588 -6.64 -7.60 10.02
C LEU A 588 -5.39 -8.49 10.14
N GLN A 589 -4.80 -8.58 11.33
CA GLN A 589 -3.72 -9.53 11.58
C GLN A 589 -4.32 -10.82 12.12
N LEU A 590 -4.59 -11.77 11.22
CA LEU A 590 -5.10 -13.07 11.61
C LEU A 590 -4.01 -13.84 12.36
N ASP A 591 -4.30 -14.26 13.59
CA ASP A 591 -3.47 -15.25 14.30
C ASP A 591 -3.75 -16.64 13.71
N GLU A 592 -2.87 -17.05 12.79
CA GLU A 592 -2.97 -18.32 12.07
C GLU A 592 -2.71 -19.54 12.97
N THR A 593 -2.22 -19.34 14.19
CA THR A 593 -1.73 -20.42 15.07
C THR A 593 -2.67 -20.78 16.21
N SER A 594 -3.57 -19.88 16.62
CA SER A 594 -4.49 -20.11 17.75
C SER A 594 -5.90 -20.57 17.36
N ALA A 595 -6.34 -20.34 16.12
CA ALA A 595 -7.69 -20.68 15.68
C ALA A 595 -7.78 -22.07 15.02
N GLY A 596 -8.68 -22.93 15.53
CA GLY A 596 -8.96 -24.26 14.95
C GLY A 596 -9.75 -24.23 13.63
N ASN A 597 -10.39 -23.10 13.29
CA ASN A 597 -11.14 -22.88 12.06
C ASN A 597 -10.84 -21.49 11.49
N PHE A 598 -10.52 -21.42 10.20
CA PHE A 598 -10.22 -20.19 9.49
C PHE A 598 -11.40 -19.19 9.46
N LEU A 599 -12.63 -19.67 9.34
CA LEU A 599 -13.83 -18.83 9.43
C LEU A 599 -13.94 -18.14 10.80
N GLN A 600 -13.69 -18.90 11.87
CA GLN A 600 -13.75 -18.39 13.25
C GLN A 600 -12.66 -17.34 13.51
N ALA A 601 -11.44 -17.54 12.98
CA ALA A 601 -10.36 -16.56 13.07
C ALA A 601 -10.75 -15.20 12.45
N ILE A 602 -11.45 -15.22 11.31
CA ILE A 602 -11.95 -14.00 10.66
C ILE A 602 -13.05 -13.34 11.51
N GLU A 603 -13.98 -14.12 12.07
CA GLU A 603 -15.05 -13.59 12.94
C GLU A 603 -14.49 -12.91 14.19
N GLU A 604 -13.51 -13.52 14.86
CA GLU A 604 -12.84 -12.95 16.03
C GLU A 604 -12.08 -11.65 15.69
N GLU A 605 -11.40 -11.60 14.54
CA GLU A 605 -10.66 -10.43 14.10
C GLU A 605 -11.57 -9.30 13.60
N LEU A 606 -12.72 -9.63 13.00
CA LEU A 606 -13.78 -8.67 12.68
C LEU A 606 -14.33 -8.00 13.93
N ALA A 607 -14.51 -8.73 15.02
CA ALA A 607 -14.94 -8.17 16.31
C ALA A 607 -13.89 -7.22 16.89
N ARG A 608 -12.59 -7.50 16.69
CA ARG A 608 -11.47 -6.64 17.14
C ARG A 608 -11.30 -5.38 16.29
N ARG A 609 -11.85 -5.34 15.07
CA ARG A 609 -11.71 -4.23 14.12
C ARG A 609 -12.17 -2.88 14.66
N THR A 610 -13.23 -2.86 15.47
CA THR A 610 -13.77 -1.64 16.10
C THR A 610 -12.77 -0.98 17.06
N LEU A 611 -11.76 -1.73 17.51
CA LEU A 611 -10.72 -1.27 18.42
C LEU A 611 -9.43 -0.87 17.70
N GLN A 612 -9.33 -0.96 16.37
CA GLN A 612 -8.11 -0.60 15.64
C GLN A 612 -7.73 0.88 15.85
N PRO A 613 -6.44 1.25 15.85
CA PRO A 613 -5.99 2.60 16.17
C PRO A 613 -6.53 3.62 15.16
N VAL A 614 -6.82 4.82 15.64
CA VAL A 614 -7.18 5.98 14.84
C VAL A 614 -5.93 6.52 14.15
N ILE A 615 -6.02 6.70 12.84
CA ILE A 615 -4.88 7.14 12.03
C ILE A 615 -5.14 8.46 11.30
N ARG A 616 -6.38 8.96 11.32
CA ARG A 616 -6.78 10.26 10.79
C ARG A 616 -7.94 10.84 11.58
N LEU A 617 -7.86 12.14 11.89
CA LEU A 617 -8.94 12.94 12.46
C LEU A 617 -9.29 14.07 11.49
N GLU A 618 -10.54 14.11 11.04
CA GLU A 618 -11.11 15.19 10.25
C GLU A 618 -11.96 16.08 11.17
N ILE A 619 -11.74 17.38 11.15
CA ILE A 619 -12.48 18.36 11.97
C ILE A 619 -13.08 19.45 11.08
N GLU A 620 -14.24 19.97 11.46
CA GLU A 620 -14.83 21.12 10.77
C GLU A 620 -14.01 22.41 10.96
N PRO A 621 -14.19 23.42 10.07
CA PRO A 621 -13.60 24.73 10.25
C PRO A 621 -14.09 25.39 11.54
N GLY A 622 -13.22 26.18 12.18
CA GLY A 622 -13.60 26.95 13.37
C GLY A 622 -13.62 26.15 14.68
N THR A 623 -13.29 24.85 14.66
CA THR A 623 -13.09 24.06 15.89
C THR A 623 -11.99 24.70 16.75
N PRO A 624 -12.27 25.14 18.01
CA PRO A 624 -11.28 25.78 18.87
C PRO A 624 -10.07 24.89 19.18
N ALA A 625 -8.86 25.47 19.21
CA ALA A 625 -7.62 24.73 19.49
C ALA A 625 -7.68 23.86 20.78
N PRO A 626 -8.26 24.33 21.91
CA PRO A 626 -8.40 23.48 23.09
C PRO A 626 -9.25 22.22 22.89
N LEU A 627 -10.22 22.26 21.97
CA LEU A 627 -11.05 21.08 21.63
C LEU A 627 -10.31 20.14 20.68
N GLN A 628 -9.51 20.68 19.76
CA GLN A 628 -8.63 19.86 18.92
C GLN A 628 -7.61 19.11 19.79
N ASP A 629 -6.97 19.81 20.73
CA ASP A 629 -6.03 19.23 21.69
C ASP A 629 -6.70 18.20 22.59
N LEU A 630 -7.95 18.44 23.01
CA LEU A 630 -8.77 17.47 23.74
C LEU A 630 -8.97 16.20 22.89
N LEU A 631 -9.52 16.31 21.69
CA LEU A 631 -9.79 15.15 20.83
C LEU A 631 -8.52 14.37 20.51
N GLN A 632 -7.45 15.05 20.10
CA GLN A 632 -6.19 14.41 19.79
C GLN A 632 -5.64 13.66 21.00
N ARG A 633 -5.67 14.28 22.19
CA ARG A 633 -5.16 13.68 23.42
C ARG A 633 -5.98 12.45 23.83
N GLU A 634 -7.31 12.55 23.85
CA GLU A 634 -8.15 11.42 24.28
C GLU A 634 -8.06 10.24 23.30
N LEU A 635 -8.04 10.50 21.98
CA LEU A 635 -7.85 9.47 20.95
C LEU A 635 -6.45 8.83 21.03
N HIS A 636 -5.42 9.61 21.37
CA HIS A 636 -4.07 9.09 21.62
C HIS A 636 -3.99 8.22 22.88
N PHE A 637 -4.74 8.53 23.94
CA PHE A 637 -4.76 7.73 25.17
C PHE A 637 -5.50 6.40 25.01
N GLU A 638 -6.53 6.32 24.17
CA GLU A 638 -7.14 5.05 23.71
C GLU A 638 -6.06 4.09 23.14
N GLU A 639 -4.93 4.65 22.70
CA GLU A 639 -3.89 3.98 21.91
C GLU A 639 -2.56 3.79 22.65
N SER A 640 -2.40 4.23 23.90
CA SER A 640 -1.08 4.26 24.57
C SER A 640 -0.38 2.90 24.74
N GLU A 641 -1.10 1.79 24.51
CA GLU A 641 -0.55 0.43 24.47
C GLU A 641 -0.25 -0.10 23.05
N ARG A 642 -0.51 0.67 21.98
CA ARG A 642 -0.45 0.22 20.58
C ARG A 642 0.41 1.17 19.71
N GLU A 643 1.41 0.60 19.04
CA GLU A 643 2.30 1.33 18.13
C GLU A 643 1.53 1.98 16.96
N GLY A 644 1.77 3.28 16.67
CA GLY A 644 1.21 3.99 15.50
C GLY A 644 0.17 5.08 15.80
N ALA A 645 0.15 5.61 17.02
CA ALA A 645 -0.85 6.56 17.51
C ALA A 645 -1.02 7.84 16.67
N ILE A 646 -2.21 8.44 16.77
CA ILE A 646 -2.54 9.70 16.09
C ILE A 646 -1.63 10.86 16.55
N GLY A 647 -1.13 11.66 15.59
CA GLY A 647 -0.32 12.86 15.84
C GLY A 647 -0.82 14.08 15.07
N ALA A 648 -0.14 15.22 15.24
CA ALA A 648 -0.53 16.49 14.61
C ALA A 648 -0.49 16.46 13.06
N ALA A 649 0.25 15.51 12.47
CA ALA A 649 0.27 15.33 11.02
C ALA A 649 -1.01 14.68 10.47
N ASP A 650 -1.84 14.09 11.34
CA ASP A 650 -3.01 13.30 11.00
C ASP A 650 -4.34 14.03 11.19
N VAL A 651 -4.25 15.30 11.63
CA VAL A 651 -5.39 16.20 11.76
C VAL A 651 -5.57 16.97 10.45
N TYR A 652 -6.79 16.90 9.92
CA TYR A 652 -7.21 17.54 8.67
C TYR A 652 -8.43 18.42 8.94
N VAL A 653 -8.36 19.68 8.51
CA VAL A 653 -9.50 20.58 8.56
C VAL A 653 -10.31 20.41 7.28
N ALA A 654 -11.55 19.98 7.42
CA ALA A 654 -12.53 19.90 6.35
C ALA A 654 -12.97 21.31 5.98
N GLY A 655 -12.88 21.74 4.72
CA GLY A 655 -13.35 23.07 4.28
C GLY A 655 -14.88 23.18 4.10
N GLY A 656 -15.65 22.32 4.79
CA GLY A 656 -17.08 22.10 4.59
C GLY A 656 -17.52 20.86 5.39
N PRO A 657 -18.59 20.15 4.99
CA PRO A 657 -19.00 18.90 5.63
C PRO A 657 -17.85 17.90 5.74
N VAL A 658 -17.74 17.22 6.89
CA VAL A 658 -16.63 16.27 7.18
C VAL A 658 -16.78 14.93 6.45
N HIS A 659 -17.91 14.69 5.77
CA HIS A 659 -18.17 13.45 5.03
C HIS A 659 -18.57 13.68 3.57
N LEU A 660 -17.63 14.16 2.74
CA LEU A 660 -17.88 14.34 1.30
C LEU A 660 -18.08 13.03 0.52
N GLY A 661 -17.74 11.88 1.09
CA GLY A 661 -18.02 10.56 0.49
C GLY A 661 -19.51 10.32 0.24
N ALA A 662 -20.38 10.90 1.07
CA ALA A 662 -21.84 10.80 0.95
C ALA A 662 -22.41 11.48 -0.31
N LEU A 663 -21.64 12.33 -1.00
CA LEU A 663 -22.06 12.97 -2.24
C LEU A 663 -22.31 11.96 -3.38
N ARG A 664 -21.83 10.73 -3.26
CA ARG A 664 -22.12 9.67 -4.24
C ARG A 664 -23.62 9.38 -4.33
N ASP A 665 -24.32 9.40 -3.20
CA ASP A 665 -25.76 9.14 -3.13
C ASP A 665 -26.54 10.34 -3.68
N VAL A 666 -26.09 11.56 -3.37
CA VAL A 666 -26.62 12.80 -3.97
C VAL A 666 -26.50 12.77 -5.49
N ALA A 667 -25.38 12.29 -6.03
CA ALA A 667 -25.20 12.19 -7.47
C ALA A 667 -26.12 11.17 -8.16
N MET A 668 -26.80 10.28 -7.42
CA MET A 668 -27.74 9.32 -8.00
C MET A 668 -29.11 9.94 -8.31
N SER A 669 -29.47 11.06 -7.67
CA SER A 669 -30.73 11.76 -7.93
C SER A 669 -30.63 12.82 -9.02
N LEU A 670 -29.46 12.97 -9.64
CA LEU A 670 -29.16 14.00 -10.64
C LEU A 670 -29.06 13.42 -12.06
N PRO A 671 -29.34 14.23 -13.11
CA PRO A 671 -29.12 13.82 -14.49
C PRO A 671 -27.67 13.41 -14.74
N ASP A 672 -27.47 12.16 -15.17
CA ASP A 672 -26.16 11.57 -15.44
C ASP A 672 -25.92 11.35 -16.94
N TYR A 673 -24.84 10.63 -17.29
CA TYR A 673 -24.59 10.17 -18.65
C TYR A 673 -25.82 9.47 -19.26
N PRO A 674 -26.07 9.63 -20.57
CA PRO A 674 -27.09 8.86 -21.27
C PRO A 674 -26.95 7.35 -21.00
N PRO A 675 -28.05 6.60 -20.85
CA PRO A 675 -28.01 5.15 -20.74
C PRO A 675 -27.18 4.54 -21.88
N HIS A 676 -26.48 3.44 -21.58
CA HIS A 676 -25.74 2.70 -22.58
C HIS A 676 -26.52 1.42 -22.91
N ASP A 677 -26.89 1.25 -24.18
CA ASP A 677 -27.54 0.03 -24.65
C ASP A 677 -26.49 -1.07 -24.82
N ALA A 678 -26.42 -1.96 -23.84
CA ALA A 678 -25.49 -3.08 -23.84
C ALA A 678 -25.88 -4.10 -24.92
N ARG A 679 -24.90 -4.59 -25.69
CA ARG A 679 -25.12 -5.58 -26.76
C ARG A 679 -25.38 -6.96 -26.15
N GLU A 680 -26.20 -7.77 -26.82
CA GLU A 680 -26.37 -9.18 -26.49
C GLU A 680 -25.35 -10.04 -27.25
N PRO A 681 -24.38 -10.68 -26.58
CA PRO A 681 -23.30 -11.37 -27.27
C PRO A 681 -23.71 -12.76 -27.80
N PHE A 682 -24.77 -13.36 -27.26
CA PHE A 682 -25.32 -14.62 -27.72
C PHE A 682 -26.62 -14.38 -28.48
N VAL A 683 -26.82 -15.13 -29.57
CA VAL A 683 -28.05 -15.06 -30.37
C VAL A 683 -29.24 -15.52 -29.52
N PRO A 684 -30.33 -14.73 -29.43
CA PRO A 684 -31.56 -15.14 -28.74
C PRO A 684 -32.17 -16.41 -29.36
N GLY A 685 -32.75 -17.27 -28.52
CA GLY A 685 -33.43 -18.50 -28.98
C GLY A 685 -32.51 -19.67 -29.36
N ARG A 686 -31.18 -19.48 -29.40
CA ARG A 686 -30.19 -20.57 -29.49
C ARG A 686 -29.54 -20.80 -28.13
N SER A 687 -29.27 -22.05 -27.75
CA SER A 687 -28.53 -22.36 -26.52
C SER A 687 -27.14 -21.72 -26.52
N VAL A 688 -26.66 -21.27 -25.35
CA VAL A 688 -25.29 -20.79 -25.18
C VAL A 688 -24.28 -21.91 -25.45
N ALA A 689 -24.52 -23.13 -24.96
CA ALA A 689 -23.59 -24.25 -25.14
C ALA A 689 -23.38 -24.60 -26.61
N ASP A 690 -24.45 -24.65 -27.40
CA ASP A 690 -24.38 -24.97 -28.83
C ASP A 690 -23.65 -23.87 -29.62
N GLN A 691 -23.77 -22.61 -29.21
CA GLN A 691 -23.01 -21.50 -29.82
C GLN A 691 -21.52 -21.57 -29.49
N LEU A 692 -21.18 -21.91 -28.24
CA LEU A 692 -19.78 -22.07 -27.81
C LEU A 692 -19.10 -23.28 -28.45
N ASP A 693 -19.88 -24.27 -28.86
CA ASP A 693 -19.41 -25.43 -29.60
C ASP A 693 -19.01 -25.10 -31.04
N GLU A 694 -19.52 -23.99 -31.59
CA GLU A 694 -19.19 -23.46 -32.91
C GLU A 694 -18.01 -22.48 -32.85
N GLN A 695 -18.02 -21.54 -31.89
CA GLN A 695 -17.01 -20.49 -31.80
C GLN A 695 -16.86 -19.92 -30.37
N ASP A 696 -15.64 -19.51 -30.01
CA ASP A 696 -15.40 -18.72 -28.80
C ASP A 696 -16.11 -17.36 -28.86
N VAL A 697 -16.58 -16.89 -27.70
CA VAL A 697 -17.24 -15.58 -27.56
C VAL A 697 -16.47 -14.71 -26.56
N LEU A 698 -15.99 -13.55 -27.02
CA LEU A 698 -15.38 -12.53 -26.17
C LEU A 698 -16.41 -11.44 -25.85
N VAL A 699 -16.59 -11.16 -24.57
CA VAL A 699 -17.44 -10.06 -24.08
C VAL A 699 -16.59 -8.94 -23.48
N HIS A 700 -17.10 -7.71 -23.57
CA HIS A 700 -16.54 -6.50 -23.01
C HIS A 700 -17.64 -5.76 -22.23
N HIS A 701 -17.81 -6.07 -20.95
CA HIS A 701 -18.73 -5.33 -20.07
C HIS A 701 -18.18 -3.92 -19.81
N PRO A 702 -19.03 -2.88 -19.61
CA PRO A 702 -20.50 -2.88 -19.68
C PRO A 702 -21.06 -2.79 -21.11
N TYR A 703 -20.22 -2.81 -22.14
CA TYR A 703 -20.66 -2.67 -23.53
C TYR A 703 -21.43 -3.87 -24.06
N ASP A 704 -21.20 -5.04 -23.47
CA ASP A 704 -22.02 -6.23 -23.61
C ASP A 704 -22.82 -6.47 -22.33
N SER A 705 -24.00 -7.08 -22.44
CA SER A 705 -24.91 -7.31 -21.31
C SER A 705 -24.41 -8.47 -20.44
N PHE A 706 -24.23 -8.24 -19.14
CA PHE A 706 -23.88 -9.30 -18.19
C PHE A 706 -25.00 -10.34 -18.04
N ILE A 707 -26.25 -9.88 -18.03
CA ILE A 707 -27.44 -10.72 -17.94
C ILE A 707 -27.52 -11.64 -19.17
N ALA A 708 -27.40 -11.08 -20.37
CA ALA A 708 -27.46 -11.83 -21.62
C ALA A 708 -26.17 -12.61 -21.96
N SER A 709 -25.17 -12.60 -21.07
CA SER A 709 -23.90 -13.33 -21.24
C SER A 709 -23.63 -14.31 -20.11
N PHE A 710 -22.95 -13.87 -19.05
CA PHE A 710 -22.49 -14.73 -17.98
C PHE A 710 -23.64 -15.29 -17.14
N GLU A 711 -24.63 -14.46 -16.81
CA GLU A 711 -25.80 -14.93 -16.06
C GLU A 711 -26.58 -15.96 -16.87
N ARG A 712 -26.89 -15.65 -18.15
CA ARG A 712 -27.50 -16.58 -19.09
C ARG A 712 -26.75 -17.91 -19.19
N PHE A 713 -25.42 -17.87 -19.28
CA PHE A 713 -24.57 -19.08 -19.32
C PHE A 713 -24.78 -19.98 -18.10
N ILE A 714 -24.81 -19.41 -16.88
CA ILE A 714 -25.02 -20.18 -15.65
C ILE A 714 -26.46 -20.65 -15.50
N VAL A 715 -27.44 -19.80 -15.84
CA VAL A 715 -28.87 -20.14 -15.77
C VAL A 715 -29.20 -21.28 -16.73
N GLU A 716 -28.79 -21.20 -17.99
CA GLU A 716 -29.01 -22.29 -18.96
C GLU A 716 -28.32 -23.59 -18.51
N ALA A 717 -27.09 -23.52 -17.97
CA ALA A 717 -26.39 -24.70 -17.46
C ALA A 717 -27.08 -25.32 -16.22
N ALA A 718 -27.69 -24.49 -15.37
CA ALA A 718 -28.44 -24.94 -14.20
C ALA A 718 -29.73 -25.67 -14.58
N ASP A 719 -30.34 -25.33 -15.71
CA ASP A 719 -31.60 -25.90 -16.16
C ASP A 719 -31.42 -27.03 -17.21
N ASP A 720 -30.25 -27.14 -17.86
CA ASP A 720 -29.95 -28.19 -18.85
C ASP A 720 -29.77 -29.58 -18.20
N PRO A 721 -30.59 -30.60 -18.55
CA PRO A 721 -30.50 -31.95 -17.97
C PRO A 721 -29.19 -32.69 -18.31
N GLU A 722 -28.50 -32.32 -19.38
CA GLU A 722 -27.25 -32.97 -19.78
C GLU A 722 -26.05 -32.45 -18.99
N VAL A 723 -26.18 -31.32 -18.28
CA VAL A 723 -25.12 -30.78 -17.42
C VAL A 723 -24.95 -31.66 -16.19
N GLN A 724 -23.72 -32.11 -15.97
CA GLN A 724 -23.33 -33.00 -14.86
C GLN A 724 -22.68 -32.22 -13.71
N ALA A 725 -21.93 -31.16 -14.02
CA ALA A 725 -21.22 -30.38 -13.02
C ALA A 725 -21.09 -28.90 -13.39
N ILE A 726 -21.11 -28.04 -12.36
CA ILE A 726 -20.86 -26.60 -12.46
C ILE A 726 -19.83 -26.22 -11.41
N LYS A 727 -18.68 -25.67 -11.84
CA LYS A 727 -17.61 -25.18 -10.96
C LYS A 727 -17.39 -23.69 -11.16
N LEU A 728 -17.32 -22.93 -10.06
CA LEU A 728 -17.25 -21.47 -10.12
C LEU A 728 -16.35 -20.88 -9.03
N THR A 729 -15.58 -19.85 -9.36
CA THR A 729 -14.96 -18.98 -8.36
C THR A 729 -15.86 -17.78 -8.09
N LEU A 730 -16.31 -17.58 -6.85
CA LEU A 730 -17.14 -16.43 -6.47
C LEU A 730 -16.38 -15.49 -5.53
N TYR A 731 -16.12 -14.29 -6.05
CA TYR A 731 -15.55 -13.17 -5.32
C TYR A 731 -16.63 -12.09 -5.25
N ARG A 732 -17.22 -11.89 -4.06
CA ARG A 732 -18.31 -10.93 -3.79
C ARG A 732 -19.61 -11.23 -4.55
N PRO A 733 -20.44 -12.16 -4.05
CA PRO A 733 -21.84 -12.13 -4.40
C PRO A 733 -22.43 -10.81 -3.89
N GLY A 734 -23.27 -10.16 -4.70
CA GLY A 734 -24.07 -9.02 -4.28
C GLY A 734 -25.14 -9.44 -3.27
N GLY A 735 -26.32 -8.79 -3.30
CA GLY A 735 -27.50 -9.30 -2.58
C GLY A 735 -27.98 -10.66 -3.12
N ARG A 736 -29.27 -10.97 -2.95
CA ARG A 736 -29.92 -12.09 -3.66
C ARG A 736 -29.57 -11.98 -5.15
N SER A 737 -28.95 -13.01 -5.72
CA SER A 737 -28.44 -13.00 -7.10
C SER A 737 -29.02 -14.17 -7.88
N ALA A 738 -29.42 -13.94 -9.12
CA ALA A 738 -29.94 -14.98 -10.02
C ALA A 738 -28.93 -16.13 -10.22
N ILE A 739 -27.63 -15.82 -10.17
CA ILE A 739 -26.54 -16.81 -10.18
C ILE A 739 -26.63 -17.72 -8.96
N GLY A 740 -26.78 -17.18 -7.75
CA GLY A 740 -26.93 -17.98 -6.54
C GLY A 740 -28.15 -18.90 -6.61
N ASP A 741 -29.30 -18.34 -7.01
CA ASP A 741 -30.54 -19.12 -7.15
C ASP A 741 -30.42 -20.23 -8.21
N ALA A 742 -29.71 -19.97 -9.32
CA ALA A 742 -29.44 -20.96 -10.37
C ALA A 742 -28.54 -22.10 -9.85
N LEU A 743 -27.48 -21.78 -9.10
CA LEU A 743 -26.60 -22.79 -8.51
C LEU A 743 -27.35 -23.66 -7.49
N SER A 744 -28.22 -23.07 -6.65
CA SER A 744 -29.04 -23.84 -5.70
C SER A 744 -30.02 -24.76 -6.42
N ARG A 745 -30.66 -24.32 -7.52
CA ARG A 745 -31.50 -25.19 -8.36
C ARG A 745 -30.70 -26.34 -8.99
N ALA A 746 -29.51 -26.06 -9.50
CA ALA A 746 -28.64 -27.07 -10.08
C ALA A 746 -28.25 -28.15 -9.06
N ALA A 747 -27.89 -27.75 -7.84
CA ALA A 747 -27.58 -28.66 -6.74
C ALA A 747 -28.80 -29.50 -6.34
N ALA A 748 -29.98 -28.88 -6.22
CA ALA A 748 -31.23 -29.57 -5.93
C ALA A 748 -31.63 -30.59 -7.03
N ALA A 749 -31.24 -30.33 -8.29
CA ALA A 749 -31.40 -31.25 -9.40
C ALA A 749 -30.35 -32.38 -9.44
N GLY A 750 -29.44 -32.46 -8.47
CA GLY A 750 -28.45 -33.52 -8.33
C GLY A 750 -27.15 -33.31 -9.12
N LYS A 751 -26.90 -32.10 -9.64
CA LYS A 751 -25.64 -31.76 -10.34
C LYS A 751 -24.51 -31.55 -9.32
N ASP A 752 -23.28 -31.88 -9.69
CA ASP A 752 -22.10 -31.55 -8.88
C ASP A 752 -21.80 -30.05 -8.98
N VAL A 753 -22.23 -29.29 -7.97
CA VAL A 753 -22.00 -27.85 -7.89
C VAL A 753 -20.92 -27.54 -6.88
N SER A 754 -19.80 -26.98 -7.34
CA SER A 754 -18.65 -26.61 -6.51
C SER A 754 -18.34 -25.12 -6.63
N VAL A 755 -18.26 -24.41 -5.51
CA VAL A 755 -18.01 -22.96 -5.48
C VAL A 755 -16.82 -22.63 -4.59
N MET A 756 -15.83 -21.95 -5.16
CA MET A 756 -14.69 -21.42 -4.41
C MET A 756 -14.96 -19.98 -3.95
N VAL A 757 -14.88 -19.73 -2.64
CA VAL A 757 -15.25 -18.43 -2.03
C VAL A 757 -14.04 -17.79 -1.35
N GLU A 758 -13.79 -16.52 -1.67
CA GLU A 758 -12.77 -15.70 -1.02
C GLU A 758 -13.33 -14.98 0.21
N LEU A 759 -12.93 -15.43 1.40
CA LEU A 759 -13.40 -14.88 2.67
C LEU A 759 -12.58 -13.67 3.16
N LYS A 760 -11.33 -13.49 2.72
CA LYS A 760 -10.47 -12.34 3.08
C LYS A 760 -10.73 -11.10 2.21
N ALA A 761 -11.91 -10.99 1.59
CA ALA A 761 -12.28 -9.81 0.81
C ALA A 761 -12.51 -8.64 1.77
N ARG A 762 -11.63 -7.63 1.69
CA ARG A 762 -11.62 -6.49 2.62
C ARG A 762 -12.97 -5.78 2.64
N PHE A 763 -13.50 -5.54 3.83
CA PHE A 763 -14.78 -4.85 4.10
C PHE A 763 -16.05 -5.62 3.69
N ASP A 764 -15.93 -6.83 3.14
CA ASP A 764 -17.05 -7.68 2.74
C ASP A 764 -17.08 -9.00 3.51
N GLU A 765 -16.19 -9.17 4.50
CA GLU A 765 -15.94 -10.46 5.14
C GLU A 765 -17.22 -11.04 5.76
N ALA A 766 -17.95 -10.27 6.55
CA ALA A 766 -19.19 -10.72 7.19
C ALA A 766 -20.26 -11.18 6.18
N ARG A 767 -20.41 -10.47 5.05
CA ARG A 767 -21.36 -10.84 3.99
C ARG A 767 -20.93 -12.13 3.29
N ASN A 768 -19.64 -12.28 2.98
CA ASN A 768 -19.12 -13.48 2.33
C ASN A 768 -19.26 -14.72 3.22
N ILE A 769 -19.09 -14.58 4.54
CA ILE A 769 -19.30 -15.67 5.52
C ILE A 769 -20.76 -16.12 5.54
N ALA A 770 -21.70 -15.18 5.67
CA ALA A 770 -23.13 -15.50 5.70
C ALA A 770 -23.59 -16.19 4.41
N TRP A 771 -23.09 -15.73 3.27
CA TRP A 771 -23.43 -16.31 1.98
C TRP A 771 -22.81 -17.69 1.75
N ALA A 772 -21.55 -17.91 2.16
CA ALA A 772 -20.93 -19.23 2.10
C ALA A 772 -21.75 -20.28 2.86
N ARG A 773 -22.23 -19.95 4.07
CA ARG A 773 -23.13 -20.81 4.86
C ARG A 773 -24.45 -21.12 4.14
N ASN A 774 -25.02 -20.13 3.46
CA ASN A 774 -26.28 -20.33 2.73
C ASN A 774 -26.11 -21.29 1.55
N LEU A 775 -25.02 -21.17 0.78
CA LEU A 775 -24.75 -22.11 -0.32
C LEU A 775 -24.53 -23.54 0.19
N GLU A 776 -23.74 -23.72 1.26
CA GLU A 776 -23.52 -25.05 1.86
C GLU A 776 -24.84 -25.70 2.28
N ARG A 777 -25.75 -24.91 2.86
CA ARG A 777 -27.09 -25.39 3.26
C ARG A 777 -27.93 -25.87 2.08
N ASP A 778 -27.73 -25.27 0.91
CA ASP A 778 -28.43 -25.62 -0.33
C ASP A 778 -27.80 -26.81 -1.07
N GLY A 779 -26.82 -27.50 -0.46
CA GLY A 779 -26.18 -28.72 -1.00
C GLY A 779 -25.02 -28.44 -1.96
N ILE A 780 -24.56 -27.19 -2.06
CA ILE A 780 -23.42 -26.80 -2.88
C ILE A 780 -22.12 -27.07 -2.12
N HIS A 781 -21.14 -27.67 -2.80
CA HIS A 781 -19.81 -27.86 -2.22
C HIS A 781 -19.03 -26.54 -2.20
N VAL A 782 -19.01 -25.88 -1.04
CA VAL A 782 -18.26 -24.63 -0.84
C VAL A 782 -16.84 -24.95 -0.41
N VAL A 783 -15.88 -24.40 -1.13
CA VAL A 783 -14.46 -24.45 -0.78
C VAL A 783 -14.01 -23.05 -0.40
N THR A 784 -13.42 -22.93 0.78
CA THR A 784 -12.78 -21.69 1.22
C THR A 784 -11.32 -21.71 0.76
N GLY A 785 -10.84 -20.62 0.16
CA GLY A 785 -9.49 -20.55 -0.38
C GLY A 785 -8.39 -20.87 0.66
N LEU A 786 -7.19 -21.19 0.19
CA LEU A 786 -6.04 -21.48 1.06
C LEU A 786 -5.77 -20.33 2.03
N VAL A 787 -5.55 -20.62 3.31
CA VAL A 787 -5.32 -19.60 4.36
C VAL A 787 -4.22 -18.60 3.95
N SER A 788 -3.15 -19.05 3.31
CA SER A 788 -2.02 -18.19 2.93
C SER A 788 -2.18 -17.43 1.60
N LEU A 789 -3.20 -17.73 0.79
CA LEU A 789 -3.35 -17.17 -0.57
C LEU A 789 -4.77 -16.69 -0.83
N LYS A 790 -4.89 -15.52 -1.47
CA LYS A 790 -6.20 -15.06 -1.94
C LYS A 790 -6.52 -15.60 -3.32
N THR A 791 -7.71 -16.17 -3.51
CA THR A 791 -8.20 -16.58 -4.83
C THR A 791 -8.83 -15.38 -5.52
N HIS A 792 -8.21 -14.94 -6.61
CA HIS A 792 -8.63 -13.76 -7.37
C HIS A 792 -8.89 -14.06 -8.85
N ALA A 793 -8.65 -15.29 -9.30
CA ALA A 793 -9.10 -15.77 -10.60
C ALA A 793 -10.64 -15.75 -10.70
N LYS A 794 -11.16 -15.49 -11.92
CA LYS A 794 -12.59 -15.57 -12.23
C LYS A 794 -12.81 -16.60 -13.31
N LEU A 795 -13.21 -17.77 -12.86
CA LEU A 795 -13.36 -18.96 -13.69
C LEU A 795 -14.76 -19.54 -13.48
N ALA A 796 -15.36 -19.98 -14.57
CA ALA A 796 -16.51 -20.86 -14.56
C ALA A 796 -16.20 -22.07 -15.43
N LEU A 797 -16.70 -23.23 -15.05
CA LEU A 797 -16.62 -24.46 -15.82
C LEU A 797 -17.96 -25.18 -15.73
N VAL A 798 -18.54 -25.47 -16.89
CA VAL A 798 -19.72 -26.32 -17.04
C VAL A 798 -19.29 -27.59 -17.74
N VAL A 799 -19.64 -28.74 -17.16
CA VAL A 799 -19.37 -30.06 -17.74
C VAL A 799 -20.70 -30.67 -18.16
N ARG A 800 -20.88 -30.86 -19.46
CA ARG A 800 -22.10 -31.37 -20.10
C ARG A 800 -21.82 -32.75 -20.71
N ARG A 801 -22.78 -33.65 -20.65
CA ARG A 801 -22.74 -34.91 -21.38
C ARG A 801 -23.17 -34.65 -22.82
N ASP A 802 -22.38 -35.13 -23.77
CA ASP A 802 -22.71 -35.06 -25.19
C ASP A 802 -23.55 -36.28 -25.60
N THR A 803 -24.26 -36.18 -26.73
CA THR A 803 -25.10 -37.22 -27.34
C THR A 803 -24.38 -38.56 -27.56
N GLY A 804 -23.05 -38.55 -27.72
CA GLY A 804 -22.20 -39.76 -27.81
C GLY A 804 -21.70 -40.31 -26.46
N GLY A 805 -22.12 -39.76 -25.32
CA GLY A 805 -21.68 -40.16 -23.98
C GLY A 805 -20.34 -39.56 -23.53
N SER A 806 -19.67 -38.78 -24.39
CA SER A 806 -18.44 -38.07 -24.04
C SER A 806 -18.73 -36.81 -23.21
N ALA A 807 -17.78 -36.36 -22.41
CA ALA A 807 -17.93 -35.14 -21.62
C ALA A 807 -17.43 -33.92 -22.41
N ARG A 808 -18.32 -32.95 -22.65
CA ARG A 808 -17.98 -31.63 -23.20
C ARG A 808 -17.84 -30.62 -22.07
N ARG A 809 -16.93 -29.66 -22.25
CA ARG A 809 -16.59 -28.67 -21.24
C ARG A 809 -16.71 -27.28 -21.85
N HIS A 810 -17.40 -26.39 -21.14
CA HIS A 810 -17.51 -24.98 -21.49
C HIS A 810 -16.93 -24.18 -20.34
N ALA A 811 -16.00 -23.28 -20.64
CA ALA A 811 -15.35 -22.45 -19.63
C ALA A 811 -15.63 -20.97 -19.88
N HIS A 812 -15.67 -20.21 -18.79
CA HIS A 812 -15.55 -18.76 -18.81
C HIS A 812 -14.30 -18.34 -18.04
N ILE A 813 -13.52 -17.42 -18.61
CA ILE A 813 -12.36 -16.79 -17.96
C ILE A 813 -12.52 -15.28 -18.05
N GLY A 814 -12.64 -14.62 -16.90
CA GLY A 814 -12.89 -13.17 -16.82
C GLY A 814 -11.78 -12.38 -16.14
N SER A 815 -11.69 -11.08 -16.45
CA SER A 815 -10.94 -10.10 -15.66
C SER A 815 -11.72 -9.55 -14.47
N GLY A 816 -13.06 -9.54 -14.56
CA GLY A 816 -14.01 -8.99 -13.61
C GLY A 816 -14.68 -10.02 -12.70
N ASN A 817 -15.29 -9.58 -11.60
CA ASN A 817 -16.08 -10.44 -10.71
C ASN A 817 -17.44 -10.78 -11.32
N TYR A 818 -18.06 -11.86 -10.84
CA TYR A 818 -19.41 -12.26 -11.24
C TYR A 818 -20.48 -11.52 -10.44
N ASN A 819 -20.57 -10.20 -10.65
CA ASN A 819 -21.52 -9.33 -9.97
C ASN A 819 -22.16 -8.35 -10.98
N PRO A 820 -23.51 -8.43 -11.17
CA PRO A 820 -24.20 -7.63 -12.18
C PRO A 820 -24.10 -6.12 -11.91
N ASP A 821 -24.19 -5.68 -10.65
CA ASP A 821 -24.11 -4.26 -10.29
C ASP A 821 -22.74 -3.68 -10.67
N THR A 822 -21.65 -4.42 -10.38
CA THR A 822 -20.32 -3.97 -10.76
C THR A 822 -20.09 -4.04 -12.27
N SER A 823 -20.73 -4.97 -12.98
CA SER A 823 -20.58 -5.09 -14.44
C SER A 823 -21.07 -3.86 -15.21
N LEU A 824 -21.96 -3.04 -14.62
CA LEU A 824 -22.47 -1.80 -15.20
C LEU A 824 -21.47 -0.64 -15.16
N ILE A 825 -20.47 -0.72 -14.27
CA ILE A 825 -19.51 0.38 -14.04
C ILE A 825 -18.05 -0.05 -14.24
N TYR A 826 -17.73 -1.34 -14.21
CA TYR A 826 -16.37 -1.87 -14.45
C TYR A 826 -16.25 -2.29 -15.91
N ALA A 827 -15.24 -1.76 -16.61
CA ALA A 827 -14.93 -2.18 -17.96
C ALA A 827 -14.06 -3.44 -17.92
N ASP A 828 -14.67 -4.60 -18.18
CA ASP A 828 -14.09 -5.94 -18.01
C ASP A 828 -14.21 -6.77 -19.28
N VAL A 829 -13.27 -7.69 -19.49
CA VAL A 829 -13.33 -8.66 -20.59
C VAL A 829 -13.51 -10.08 -20.07
N GLY A 830 -14.28 -10.88 -20.81
CA GLY A 830 -14.52 -12.29 -20.52
C GLY A 830 -14.46 -13.13 -21.78
N LEU A 831 -13.84 -14.31 -21.69
CA LEU A 831 -13.80 -15.29 -22.78
C LEU A 831 -14.65 -16.50 -22.40
N PHE A 832 -15.66 -16.79 -23.20
CA PHE A 832 -16.38 -18.06 -23.20
C PHE A 832 -15.78 -18.97 -24.27
N THR A 833 -15.50 -20.22 -23.93
CA THR A 833 -14.83 -21.15 -24.84
C THR A 833 -15.18 -22.61 -24.58
N ALA A 834 -15.29 -23.40 -25.64
CA ALA A 834 -15.31 -24.86 -25.61
C ALA A 834 -13.97 -25.48 -26.05
N ASP A 835 -12.92 -24.67 -26.24
CA ASP A 835 -11.61 -25.14 -26.68
C ASP A 835 -11.00 -26.12 -25.65
N GLN A 836 -10.71 -27.34 -26.09
CA GLN A 836 -10.21 -28.41 -25.24
C GLN A 836 -8.87 -28.07 -24.57
N ARG A 837 -8.05 -27.22 -25.20
CA ARG A 837 -6.75 -26.77 -24.66
C ARG A 837 -6.94 -25.94 -23.40
N ILE A 838 -7.92 -25.03 -23.41
CA ILE A 838 -8.22 -24.13 -22.29
C ILE A 838 -9.07 -24.85 -21.25
N THR A 839 -10.16 -25.50 -21.67
CA THR A 839 -11.11 -26.14 -20.75
C THR A 839 -10.50 -27.31 -19.97
N ALA A 840 -9.52 -28.04 -20.54
CA ALA A 840 -8.77 -29.05 -19.81
C ALA A 840 -7.90 -28.45 -18.69
N ASP A 841 -7.21 -27.34 -18.96
CA ASP A 841 -6.40 -26.65 -17.96
C ASP A 841 -7.28 -26.03 -16.85
N VAL A 842 -8.42 -25.41 -17.21
CA VAL A 842 -9.39 -24.86 -16.24
C VAL A 842 -9.91 -25.97 -15.31
N HIS A 843 -10.25 -27.14 -15.87
CA HIS A 843 -10.73 -28.27 -15.08
C HIS A 843 -9.62 -28.81 -14.16
N ALA A 844 -8.40 -29.01 -14.67
CA ALA A 844 -7.28 -29.45 -13.87
C ALA A 844 -7.00 -28.49 -12.70
N LEU A 845 -7.06 -27.18 -12.95
CA LEU A 845 -6.91 -26.16 -11.92
C LEU A 845 -8.02 -26.23 -10.87
N PHE A 846 -9.29 -26.38 -11.26
CA PHE A 846 -10.37 -26.56 -10.28
C PHE A 846 -10.13 -27.80 -9.41
N ASN A 847 -9.71 -28.92 -9.99
CA ASN A 847 -9.42 -30.14 -9.23
C ASN A 847 -8.25 -29.95 -8.24
N GLU A 848 -7.23 -29.19 -8.62
CA GLU A 848 -6.14 -28.84 -7.71
C GLU A 848 -6.63 -27.92 -6.57
N LEU A 849 -7.43 -26.91 -6.89
CA LEU A 849 -7.95 -25.95 -5.93
C LEU A 849 -8.96 -26.56 -4.95
N THR A 850 -9.78 -27.53 -5.39
CA THR A 850 -10.76 -28.20 -4.51
C THR A 850 -10.17 -29.44 -3.82
N GLY A 851 -9.14 -30.07 -4.40
CA GLY A 851 -8.57 -31.34 -3.94
C GLY A 851 -7.25 -31.23 -3.18
N SER A 852 -6.70 -30.03 -2.98
CA SER A 852 -5.41 -29.82 -2.32
C SER A 852 -5.44 -28.73 -1.26
N SER A 853 -4.69 -28.95 -0.17
CA SER A 853 -4.36 -27.92 0.83
C SER A 853 -3.11 -27.10 0.48
N ARG A 854 -2.59 -27.24 -0.74
CA ARG A 854 -1.35 -26.58 -1.19
C ARG A 854 -1.63 -25.64 -2.37
N PRO A 855 -0.81 -24.57 -2.52
CA PRO A 855 -0.88 -23.71 -3.69
C PRO A 855 -0.75 -24.49 -5.01
N PRO A 856 -1.35 -23.98 -6.10
CA PRO A 856 -1.17 -24.57 -7.42
C PRO A 856 0.31 -24.79 -7.74
N ARG A 857 0.69 -26.01 -8.13
CA ARG A 857 2.09 -26.40 -8.37
C ARG A 857 2.54 -26.22 -9.81
N GLY A 858 1.64 -25.79 -10.71
CA GLY A 858 1.90 -25.60 -12.13
C GLY A 858 1.73 -26.89 -12.94
N GLY A 859 2.20 -26.88 -14.20
CA GLY A 859 2.05 -28.01 -15.13
C GLY A 859 0.84 -27.92 -16.08
N LEU A 860 0.09 -26.82 -16.01
CA LEU A 860 -0.89 -26.46 -17.03
C LEU A 860 -0.17 -26.04 -18.32
N ARG A 861 -0.70 -26.42 -19.48
CA ARG A 861 0.02 -26.24 -20.76
C ARG A 861 -0.16 -24.84 -21.33
N HIS A 862 -1.37 -24.29 -21.21
CA HIS A 862 -1.80 -23.07 -21.89
C HIS A 862 -2.06 -21.95 -20.89
N LEU A 863 -2.80 -22.21 -19.81
CA LEU A 863 -3.06 -21.21 -18.77
C LEU A 863 -1.77 -20.81 -18.05
N LEU A 864 -1.65 -19.53 -17.74
CA LEU A 864 -0.63 -18.95 -16.88
C LEU A 864 -1.23 -18.78 -15.49
N VAL A 865 -0.64 -19.38 -14.46
CA VAL A 865 -1.24 -19.40 -13.11
C VAL A 865 -0.28 -18.88 -12.07
N ALA A 866 -0.73 -17.90 -11.29
CA ALA A 866 -0.01 -17.47 -10.09
C ALA A 866 -0.47 -18.29 -8.87
N PRO A 867 0.39 -18.54 -7.87
CA PRO A 867 1.81 -18.20 -7.83
C PRO A 867 2.71 -19.24 -8.53
N ALA A 868 2.15 -20.16 -9.32
CA ALA A 868 2.84 -21.31 -9.88
C ALA A 868 3.90 -20.97 -10.93
N ASP A 869 3.49 -20.46 -12.09
CA ASP A 869 4.36 -20.27 -13.26
C ASP A 869 4.13 -18.94 -14.01
N LEU A 870 3.13 -18.15 -13.61
CA LEU A 870 2.71 -16.95 -14.32
C LEU A 870 3.85 -15.92 -14.43
N LEU A 871 4.58 -15.66 -13.35
CA LEU A 871 5.70 -14.71 -13.37
C LEU A 871 6.80 -15.17 -14.33
N ASP A 872 7.26 -16.41 -14.19
CA ASP A 872 8.38 -16.94 -14.97
C ASP A 872 8.05 -16.97 -16.46
N ARG A 873 6.82 -17.37 -16.80
CA ARG A 873 6.36 -17.39 -18.20
C ARG A 873 6.10 -16.00 -18.76
N LEU A 874 5.66 -15.04 -17.94
CA LEU A 874 5.58 -13.63 -18.35
C LEU A 874 6.97 -13.07 -18.67
N LEU A 875 7.96 -13.31 -17.80
CA LEU A 875 9.34 -12.89 -18.02
C LEU A 875 9.94 -13.55 -19.27
N ALA A 876 9.67 -14.84 -19.49
CA ALA A 876 10.12 -15.54 -20.69
C ALA A 876 9.53 -14.94 -21.99
N LYS A 877 8.28 -14.46 -21.96
CA LYS A 877 7.67 -13.76 -23.10
C LYS A 877 8.32 -12.41 -23.37
N ILE A 878 8.62 -11.63 -22.33
CA ILE A 878 9.33 -10.36 -22.47
C ILE A 878 10.76 -10.59 -23.01
N GLU A 879 11.46 -11.62 -22.52
CA GLU A 879 12.79 -11.99 -23.02
C GLU A 879 12.73 -12.43 -24.49
N ARG A 880 11.67 -13.12 -24.90
CA ARG A 880 11.48 -13.52 -26.30
C ARG A 880 11.31 -12.31 -27.22
N GLU A 881 10.51 -11.30 -26.83
CA GLU A 881 10.43 -10.04 -27.60
C GLU A 881 11.79 -9.33 -27.64
N THR A 882 12.53 -9.34 -26.52
CA THR A 882 13.89 -8.80 -26.45
C THR A 882 14.83 -9.49 -27.46
N ALA A 883 14.74 -10.82 -27.58
CA ALA A 883 15.51 -11.59 -28.55
C ALA A 883 15.09 -11.29 -30.00
N HIS A 884 13.79 -11.14 -30.27
CA HIS A 884 13.29 -10.76 -31.59
C HIS A 884 13.79 -9.38 -32.02
N ALA A 885 13.76 -8.38 -31.13
CA ALA A 885 14.27 -7.04 -31.42
C ALA A 885 15.77 -7.05 -31.76
N ARG A 886 16.58 -7.78 -30.97
CA ARG A 886 18.02 -7.96 -31.25
C ARG A 886 18.29 -8.64 -32.59
N ALA A 887 17.38 -9.51 -33.03
CA ALA A 887 17.43 -10.18 -34.32
C ALA A 887 16.82 -9.35 -35.47
N GLY A 888 16.38 -8.11 -35.23
CA GLY A 888 15.74 -7.25 -36.24
C GLY A 888 14.34 -7.73 -36.66
N ARG A 889 13.70 -8.60 -35.88
CA ARG A 889 12.35 -9.09 -36.12
C ARG A 889 11.31 -8.17 -35.45
N PRO A 890 10.05 -8.16 -35.92
CA PRO A 890 8.98 -7.42 -35.23
C PRO A 890 8.89 -7.82 -33.76
N ALA A 891 9.03 -6.83 -32.88
CA ALA A 891 9.02 -7.01 -31.44
C ALA A 891 8.29 -5.85 -30.78
N ARG A 892 7.17 -6.15 -30.11
CA ARG A 892 6.32 -5.15 -29.46
C ARG A 892 5.59 -5.78 -28.31
N ILE A 893 5.46 -5.02 -27.22
CA ILE A 893 4.67 -5.40 -26.06
C ILE A 893 3.57 -4.35 -25.88
N ARG A 894 2.31 -4.79 -25.82
CA ARG A 894 1.21 -3.93 -25.36
C ARG A 894 0.53 -4.58 -24.17
N ALA A 895 0.17 -3.79 -23.17
CA ALA A 895 -0.62 -4.33 -22.06
C ALA A 895 -1.57 -3.29 -21.45
N LYS A 896 -2.78 -3.76 -21.11
CA LYS A 896 -3.75 -3.04 -20.28
C LYS A 896 -3.76 -3.66 -18.88
N LEU A 897 -3.62 -2.84 -17.84
CA LEU A 897 -3.49 -3.26 -16.45
C LEU A 897 -4.17 -2.25 -15.51
N ASN A 898 -4.59 -2.71 -14.33
CA ASN A 898 -4.98 -1.78 -13.26
C ASN A 898 -3.77 -1.27 -12.47
N GLY A 899 -2.66 -1.99 -12.50
CA GLY A 899 -1.41 -1.50 -11.93
C GLY A 899 -0.18 -2.32 -12.33
N LEU A 900 0.96 -1.66 -12.31
CA LEU A 900 2.29 -2.20 -12.55
C LEU A 900 3.19 -1.74 -11.39
N ALA A 901 3.58 -2.66 -10.52
CA ALA A 901 4.41 -2.37 -9.35
C ALA A 901 5.50 -3.42 -9.09
N ASP A 902 5.63 -4.40 -9.98
CA ASP A 902 6.62 -5.45 -9.82
C ASP A 902 7.97 -5.01 -10.39
N SER A 903 9.00 -4.91 -9.54
CA SER A 903 10.32 -4.48 -9.96
C SER A 903 10.96 -5.45 -10.95
N THR A 904 10.77 -6.76 -10.79
CA THR A 904 11.32 -7.76 -11.72
C THR A 904 10.72 -7.62 -13.12
N VAL A 905 9.41 -7.41 -13.22
CA VAL A 905 8.74 -7.15 -14.51
C VAL A 905 9.20 -5.81 -15.09
N ALA A 906 9.26 -4.74 -14.29
CA ALA A 906 9.73 -3.43 -14.77
C ALA A 906 11.17 -3.48 -15.31
N GLN A 907 12.09 -4.18 -14.63
CA GLN A 907 13.46 -4.38 -15.11
C GLN A 907 13.50 -5.17 -16.43
N ALA A 908 12.67 -6.20 -16.58
CA ALA A 908 12.56 -6.93 -17.84
C ALA A 908 12.08 -6.03 -18.98
N LEU A 909 11.13 -5.12 -18.72
CA LEU A 909 10.65 -4.13 -19.69
C LEU A 909 11.73 -3.09 -20.03
N TYR A 910 12.52 -2.63 -19.06
CA TYR A 910 13.68 -1.77 -19.33
C TYR A 910 14.70 -2.46 -20.23
N LYS A 911 15.04 -3.73 -19.95
CA LYS A 911 15.91 -4.53 -20.81
C LYS A 911 15.35 -4.70 -22.22
N ALA A 912 14.04 -4.91 -22.35
CA ALA A 912 13.36 -4.99 -23.65
C ALA A 912 13.46 -3.66 -24.40
N SER A 913 13.20 -2.53 -23.72
CA SER A 913 13.32 -1.18 -24.29
C SER A 913 14.73 -0.90 -24.81
N GLN A 914 15.77 -1.21 -24.03
CA GLN A 914 17.17 -1.08 -24.44
C GLN A 914 17.55 -1.96 -25.65
N ALA A 915 16.86 -3.09 -25.83
CA ALA A 915 17.06 -3.98 -26.96
C ALA A 915 16.31 -3.55 -28.23
N GLY A 916 15.50 -2.49 -28.16
CA GLY A 916 14.73 -1.97 -29.29
C GLY A 916 13.27 -2.39 -29.33
N VAL A 917 12.72 -3.02 -28.27
CA VAL A 917 11.30 -3.37 -28.20
C VAL A 917 10.48 -2.12 -27.89
N ASP A 918 9.42 -1.87 -28.67
CA ASP A 918 8.43 -0.85 -28.36
C ASP A 918 7.41 -1.38 -27.34
N VAL A 919 7.22 -0.65 -26.24
CA VAL A 919 6.37 -1.06 -25.11
C VAL A 919 5.31 0.00 -24.85
N ASP A 920 4.04 -0.33 -25.10
CA ASP A 920 2.90 0.57 -24.85
C ASP A 920 1.98 0.01 -23.76
N LEU A 921 1.80 0.76 -22.67
CA LEU A 921 1.05 0.30 -21.50
C LEU A 921 -0.14 1.23 -21.22
N VAL A 922 -1.32 0.65 -21.04
CA VAL A 922 -2.49 1.32 -20.44
C VAL A 922 -2.55 0.91 -18.97
N VAL A 923 -2.19 1.82 -18.06
CA VAL A 923 -2.16 1.57 -16.61
C VAL A 923 -2.99 2.63 -15.90
N ARG A 924 -4.20 2.27 -15.46
CA ARG A 924 -5.11 3.26 -14.85
C ARG A 924 -4.72 3.69 -13.43
N GLY A 925 -4.14 2.79 -12.63
CA GLY A 925 -3.87 2.98 -11.21
C GLY A 925 -2.38 3.19 -10.91
N ILE A 926 -1.85 2.36 -10.00
CA ILE A 926 -0.46 2.43 -9.55
C ILE A 926 0.48 1.97 -10.67
N CYS A 927 1.45 2.79 -11.03
CA CYS A 927 2.57 2.46 -11.90
C CYS A 927 3.89 2.89 -11.23
N THR A 928 4.78 1.94 -10.94
CA THR A 928 6.13 2.22 -10.40
C THR A 928 7.20 2.26 -11.49
N LEU A 929 6.87 1.89 -12.72
CA LEU A 929 7.77 1.99 -13.87
C LEU A 929 7.92 3.47 -14.28
N ARG A 930 9.15 3.88 -14.60
CA ARG A 930 9.50 5.20 -15.12
C ARG A 930 9.60 5.12 -16.65
N PRO A 931 8.60 5.59 -17.41
CA PRO A 931 8.68 5.62 -18.88
C PRO A 931 9.58 6.75 -19.37
N GLY A 932 10.06 6.68 -20.61
CA GLY A 932 10.70 7.80 -21.31
C GLY A 932 12.08 8.24 -20.78
N VAL A 933 12.76 7.45 -19.96
CA VAL A 933 14.09 7.77 -19.44
C VAL A 933 15.16 7.41 -20.48
N PRO A 934 16.00 8.37 -20.93
CA PRO A 934 17.06 8.12 -21.88
C PRO A 934 17.99 6.98 -21.51
N GLY A 935 18.29 6.11 -22.46
CA GLY A 935 19.11 4.91 -22.27
C GLY A 935 18.52 3.81 -21.37
N LEU A 936 17.31 3.98 -20.82
CA LEU A 936 16.66 2.99 -19.93
C LEU A 936 15.27 2.56 -20.45
N SER A 937 14.42 3.53 -20.76
CA SER A 937 12.99 3.32 -21.06
C SER A 937 12.45 4.25 -22.16
N GLU A 938 13.31 4.73 -23.07
CA GLU A 938 12.95 5.61 -24.19
C GLU A 938 11.82 5.08 -25.07
N ARG A 939 11.72 3.74 -25.18
CA ARG A 939 10.68 3.05 -25.97
C ARG A 939 9.50 2.57 -25.15
N ILE A 940 9.38 3.01 -23.90
CA ILE A 940 8.25 2.68 -23.03
C ILE A 940 7.34 3.89 -22.93
N ARG A 941 6.10 3.73 -23.37
CA ARG A 941 5.01 4.68 -23.22
C ARG A 941 3.97 4.13 -22.25
N VAL A 942 3.59 4.92 -21.26
CA VAL A 942 2.53 4.57 -20.31
C VAL A 942 1.45 5.63 -20.36
N VAL A 943 0.23 5.22 -20.69
CA VAL A 943 -0.95 6.06 -20.62
C VAL A 943 -1.91 5.54 -19.56
N SER A 944 -2.79 6.41 -19.09
CA SER A 944 -3.87 6.06 -18.19
C SER A 944 -5.17 6.62 -18.69
N ILE A 945 -6.25 5.89 -18.47
CA ILE A 945 -7.59 6.27 -18.88
C ILE A 945 -8.51 6.20 -17.67
N LEU A 946 -9.25 7.28 -17.45
CA LEU A 946 -10.29 7.41 -16.44
C LEU A 946 -11.47 8.12 -17.10
N GLY A 947 -12.68 7.67 -16.79
CA GLY A 947 -13.90 8.23 -17.37
C GLY A 947 -15.14 7.62 -16.73
N ARG A 948 -16.25 7.59 -17.49
CA ARG A 948 -17.53 7.03 -17.05
C ARG A 948 -17.40 5.64 -16.44
N PHE A 949 -16.64 4.76 -17.09
CA PHE A 949 -16.41 3.40 -16.63
C PHE A 949 -15.05 3.29 -15.94
N LEU A 950 -14.99 2.37 -14.97
CA LEU A 950 -13.78 2.02 -14.27
C LEU A 950 -13.03 0.97 -15.09
N GLU A 951 -11.98 1.41 -15.79
CA GLU A 951 -11.10 0.50 -16.53
C GLU A 951 -10.62 -0.63 -15.63
N HIS A 952 -10.96 -1.88 -15.94
CA HIS A 952 -10.66 -3.03 -15.07
C HIS A 952 -10.08 -4.24 -15.79
N ALA A 953 -10.30 -4.35 -17.11
CA ALA A 953 -9.76 -5.40 -17.95
C ALA A 953 -8.23 -5.49 -17.88
N ARG A 954 -7.71 -6.72 -17.96
CA ARG A 954 -6.28 -6.98 -18.19
C ARG A 954 -6.11 -7.72 -19.49
N ILE A 955 -5.34 -7.12 -20.39
CA ILE A 955 -5.11 -7.62 -21.75
C ILE A 955 -3.61 -7.54 -22.00
N TYR A 956 -2.98 -8.63 -22.44
CA TYR A 956 -1.56 -8.63 -22.82
C TYR A 956 -1.43 -9.01 -24.29
N HIS A 957 -0.52 -8.33 -24.98
CA HIS A 957 -0.17 -8.59 -26.37
C HIS A 957 1.35 -8.63 -26.53
N PHE A 958 1.82 -9.63 -27.27
CA PHE A 958 3.21 -9.81 -27.66
C PHE A 958 3.27 -10.03 -29.18
N ALA A 959 4.12 -9.26 -29.87
CA ALA A 959 4.25 -9.38 -31.33
C ALA A 959 4.81 -10.73 -31.76
N ASN A 960 5.72 -11.31 -30.99
CA ASN A 960 6.29 -12.65 -31.20
C ASN A 960 6.83 -12.88 -32.63
N GLY A 961 7.48 -11.87 -33.21
CA GLY A 961 8.01 -11.91 -34.57
C GLY A 961 7.00 -11.53 -35.67
N GLY A 962 5.76 -11.17 -35.32
CA GLY A 962 4.72 -10.63 -36.20
C GLY A 962 3.84 -11.67 -36.91
N GLY A 963 2.79 -11.18 -37.58
CA GLY A 963 1.87 -11.99 -38.37
C GLY A 963 0.98 -12.91 -37.52
N ASP A 964 0.75 -14.15 -37.96
CA ASP A 964 -0.11 -15.11 -37.26
C ASP A 964 0.48 -15.63 -35.93
N ALA A 965 1.75 -15.32 -35.66
CA ALA A 965 2.44 -15.71 -34.43
C ALA A 965 2.12 -14.80 -33.23
N GLU A 966 1.40 -13.69 -33.43
CA GLU A 966 1.00 -12.78 -32.36
C GLU A 966 0.19 -13.49 -31.28
N GLU A 967 0.47 -13.12 -30.03
CA GLU A 967 -0.18 -13.73 -28.86
C GLU A 967 -0.99 -12.67 -28.11
N TYR A 968 -2.26 -12.98 -27.83
CA TYR A 968 -3.15 -12.19 -26.98
C TYR A 968 -3.55 -12.99 -25.75
N TYR A 969 -3.65 -12.31 -24.62
CA TYR A 969 -4.00 -12.89 -23.34
C TYR A 969 -5.02 -12.01 -22.60
N ILE A 970 -5.91 -12.65 -21.85
CA ILE A 970 -6.79 -11.97 -20.89
C ILE A 970 -6.74 -12.68 -19.53
N GLY A 971 -7.10 -11.99 -18.47
CA GLY A 971 -7.25 -12.64 -17.17
C GLY A 971 -7.32 -11.68 -16.00
N SER A 972 -7.02 -12.22 -14.81
CA SER A 972 -7.25 -11.53 -13.54
C SER A 972 -6.02 -10.80 -12.98
N ALA A 973 -4.82 -11.11 -13.49
CA ALA A 973 -3.56 -10.64 -12.93
C ALA A 973 -3.19 -9.21 -13.36
N ASP A 974 -2.85 -8.37 -12.40
CA ASP A 974 -2.04 -7.16 -12.63
C ASP A 974 -0.55 -7.50 -12.48
N TRP A 975 0.36 -6.66 -13.00
CA TRP A 975 1.81 -6.84 -12.83
C TRP A 975 2.28 -6.27 -11.50
N ARG A 976 1.78 -6.84 -10.40
CA ARG A 976 2.14 -6.43 -9.03
C ARG A 976 2.64 -7.63 -8.22
N PRO A 977 3.53 -7.43 -7.23
CA PRO A 977 4.11 -8.54 -6.48
C PRO A 977 3.08 -9.49 -5.86
N ARG A 978 2.00 -8.93 -5.30
CA ARG A 978 0.91 -9.72 -4.70
C ARG A 978 0.14 -10.57 -5.71
N ASN A 979 -0.07 -10.07 -6.93
CA ASN A 979 -0.82 -10.77 -7.96
C ASN A 979 0.04 -11.89 -8.56
N LEU A 980 1.33 -11.63 -8.76
CA LEU A 980 2.25 -12.59 -9.39
C LEU A 980 2.75 -13.69 -8.42
N ARG A 981 2.79 -13.44 -7.10
CA ARG A 981 3.43 -14.35 -6.12
C ARG A 981 2.58 -14.73 -4.90
N ARG A 982 1.49 -14.02 -4.59
CA ARG A 982 0.72 -14.19 -3.32
C ARG A 982 -0.78 -14.38 -3.52
N ARG A 983 -1.21 -14.63 -4.76
CA ARG A 983 -2.62 -14.84 -5.12
C ARG A 983 -2.72 -15.96 -6.14
N VAL A 984 -3.87 -16.62 -6.14
CA VAL A 984 -4.28 -17.45 -7.26
C VAL A 984 -4.87 -16.54 -8.32
N GLU A 985 -4.12 -16.31 -9.39
CA GLU A 985 -4.53 -15.54 -10.57
C GLU A 985 -4.42 -16.43 -11.80
N VAL A 986 -5.27 -16.18 -12.80
CA VAL A 986 -5.23 -16.91 -14.08
C VAL A 986 -5.22 -15.93 -15.23
N VAL A 987 -4.36 -16.22 -16.20
CA VAL A 987 -4.30 -15.55 -17.50
C VAL A 987 -4.37 -16.61 -18.59
N ALA A 988 -5.32 -16.46 -19.50
CA ALA A 988 -5.59 -17.40 -20.58
C ALA A 988 -5.16 -16.83 -21.93
N PRO A 989 -4.54 -17.64 -22.82
CA PRO A 989 -4.35 -17.25 -24.22
C PRO A 989 -5.70 -17.16 -24.94
N VAL A 990 -5.80 -16.23 -25.89
CA VAL A 990 -6.96 -16.09 -26.77
C VAL A 990 -6.56 -16.61 -28.16
N PHE A 991 -7.19 -17.68 -28.62
CA PHE A 991 -6.88 -18.30 -29.92
C PHE A 991 -7.79 -17.79 -31.04
N ASP A 992 -9.07 -17.56 -30.75
CA ASP A 992 -10.05 -17.14 -31.75
C ASP A 992 -9.64 -15.80 -32.41
N PRO A 993 -9.57 -15.75 -33.76
CA PRO A 993 -9.16 -14.54 -34.47
C PRO A 993 -10.11 -13.35 -34.30
N ALA A 994 -11.42 -13.56 -34.12
CA ALA A 994 -12.37 -12.47 -33.91
C ALA A 994 -12.20 -11.84 -32.53
N ALA A 995 -12.02 -12.66 -31.50
CA ALA A 995 -11.68 -12.22 -30.15
C ALA A 995 -10.36 -11.42 -30.13
N ARG A 996 -9.31 -11.91 -30.81
CA ARG A 996 -8.03 -11.19 -30.96
C ARG A 996 -8.20 -9.81 -31.58
N ARG A 997 -8.97 -9.69 -32.67
CA ARG A 997 -9.26 -8.39 -33.31
C ARG A 997 -9.99 -7.43 -32.38
N THR A 998 -10.90 -7.92 -31.54
CA THR A 998 -11.59 -7.08 -30.55
C THR A 998 -10.62 -6.57 -29.49
N LEU A 999 -9.73 -7.42 -28.96
CA LEU A 999 -8.71 -7.02 -27.98
C LEU A 999 -7.72 -6.01 -28.56
N ASP A 1000 -7.31 -6.19 -29.82
CA ASP A 1000 -6.45 -5.24 -30.53
C ASP A 1000 -7.11 -3.86 -30.69
N LYS A 1001 -8.41 -3.82 -31.03
CA LYS A 1001 -9.19 -2.58 -31.11
C LYS A 1001 -9.27 -1.86 -29.77
N ILE A 1002 -9.50 -2.60 -28.68
CA ILE A 1002 -9.54 -2.04 -27.32
C ILE A 1002 -8.18 -1.41 -26.99
N LEU A 1003 -7.09 -2.18 -27.11
CA LEU A 1003 -5.74 -1.71 -26.81
C LEU A 1003 -5.37 -0.48 -27.66
N THR A 1004 -5.62 -0.54 -28.96
CA THR A 1004 -5.27 0.55 -29.88
C THR A 1004 -6.07 1.80 -29.57
N GLY A 1005 -7.40 1.69 -29.44
CA GLY A 1005 -8.27 2.83 -29.18
C GLY A 1005 -7.92 3.55 -27.88
N GLU A 1006 -7.55 2.79 -26.85
CA GLU A 1006 -7.12 3.33 -25.55
C GLU A 1006 -5.74 4.00 -25.61
N LEU A 1007 -4.75 3.37 -26.25
CA LEU A 1007 -3.41 3.92 -26.39
C LEU A 1007 -3.37 5.23 -27.21
N THR A 1008 -4.33 5.40 -28.12
CA THR A 1008 -4.48 6.60 -28.96
C THR A 1008 -5.57 7.56 -28.48
N ALA A 1009 -6.21 7.30 -27.34
CA ALA A 1009 -7.31 8.14 -26.88
C ALA A 1009 -6.82 9.56 -26.56
N PRO A 1010 -7.46 10.62 -27.09
CA PRO A 1010 -7.06 12.01 -26.82
C PRO A 1010 -7.30 12.40 -25.35
N THR A 1011 -8.17 11.66 -24.65
CA THR A 1011 -8.45 11.85 -23.23
C THR A 1011 -7.47 11.12 -22.32
N ALA A 1012 -6.54 10.31 -22.86
CA ALA A 1012 -5.60 9.55 -22.05
C ALA A 1012 -4.52 10.44 -21.46
N TRP A 1013 -4.23 10.25 -20.17
CA TRP A 1013 -3.14 10.92 -19.46
C TRP A 1013 -1.82 10.19 -19.73
N LEU A 1014 -0.78 10.89 -20.12
CA LEU A 1014 0.56 10.36 -20.32
C LEU A 1014 1.35 10.43 -19.00
N LEU A 1015 1.93 9.31 -18.57
CA LEU A 1015 2.82 9.27 -17.41
C LEU A 1015 4.21 9.81 -17.80
N SER A 1016 4.67 10.83 -17.08
CA SER A 1016 5.98 11.44 -17.24
C SER A 1016 7.04 10.75 -16.37
N PRO A 1017 8.34 10.90 -16.67
CA PRO A 1017 9.41 10.15 -15.97
C PRO A 1017 9.59 10.56 -14.50
N ASP A 1018 9.08 11.71 -14.08
CA ASP A 1018 9.04 12.20 -12.70
C ASP A 1018 7.85 11.66 -11.89
N GLY A 1019 6.92 10.95 -12.53
CA GLY A 1019 5.72 10.38 -11.92
C GLY A 1019 4.46 11.23 -12.09
N GLY A 1020 4.59 12.45 -12.64
CA GLY A 1020 3.45 13.30 -12.98
C GLY A 1020 2.66 12.78 -14.19
N TYR A 1021 1.45 13.28 -14.38
CA TYR A 1021 0.62 12.96 -15.53
C TYR A 1021 0.24 14.20 -16.31
N ASP A 1022 0.60 14.23 -17.58
CA ASP A 1022 0.22 15.30 -18.50
C ASP A 1022 -0.99 14.83 -19.33
N ARG A 1023 -1.99 15.70 -19.51
CA ARG A 1023 -3.07 15.46 -20.46
C ARG A 1023 -2.63 16.10 -21.79
N PRO A 1024 -2.64 15.39 -22.93
CA PRO A 1024 -2.38 16.01 -24.22
C PRO A 1024 -3.35 17.20 -24.36
N GLU A 1025 -2.82 18.41 -24.51
CA GLU A 1025 -3.66 19.57 -24.82
C GLU A 1025 -4.38 19.30 -26.14
N SER A 1026 -5.71 19.36 -26.09
CA SER A 1026 -6.58 19.23 -27.26
C SER A 1026 -6.70 20.53 -28.01
#